data_AF-A0A2T6L0R5-F1
#
_entry.id   AF-A0A2T6L0R5-F1
#
_cell.length_a   1.000
_cell.length_b   1.000
_cell.length_c   1.000
_cell.angle_alpha   90.00
_cell.angle_beta   90.00
_cell.angle_gamma   90.00
#
_symmetry.space_group_name_H-M   'P 1'
#
loop_
_entity.id
_entity.type
_entity.pdbx_description
1 polymer ?
#
loop_
_entity_poly.entity_id
_entity_poly.type
_entity_poly.pdbx_seq_one_letter_code
_entity_poly.pdbx_strand_id
1 'polypeptide(L)'
;MTTKLPPAWDESDPPRTTRPNAGPTGESDPSRTTRPNAGPTAWPPRWGAAPVSDLDTSPLTGLTRDHWIAAADGLLRSAARQASASGARITPDGRPSWNGPDSDALEGYARTFLLLGWRLSGTGGVDPESDPESDPEVDPELVAAYTSGLVAGTDARHPDAWPRISPDCIQALVEAASVALALHQTRPWIWDRLLPEQRDVVVGWLLGAFTMEVPDNNWHWFRVVVATFVATTGYPLSADQHEVVDADLARIEEFYVGDGWYRDGAGEGDRFDHYAGWAMHFYPVLWHRMCESLDATSPIARRSVAMRETHRARLVDFLADYQHLVGADGAPLFLGRSLTYRWAAATAPLAAVVDGASSWSPGLTRHLASAMLRYFLDRGAIGSEGLPSLGWFGPYPPMIQGYSAPSSPFWLSKAFVCLLIDAEDPFWTAVEEPLPAAMENRVRTMPRPGLVVSSTADDGIVRVANHGTDNHRPGVPDDPLYSRLAYSTATAPVLGPVAPVVPDNHVGLVSGGRISRRGRIHRTVPGDGRVGDGFAGSWHVPTWVDDGVVVEATGARIETVSVLEGPWELRIHRVEADEGSAVLDSGWAVADDVPPRVERVGRQIRVIGRGGLVSVLMPVLGQADEPSAEPSAEPVVEPSAEPVVEDAAGGSPLGPFVRVPSVTTPRRPGAVSVHAVLVGLAGSPSGLVLDRDPEVVVEEAGGAHLVRVTMPSGSQRLLVLDSGRHGHVPPVSP
;
A
#
# COMPACT_ATOMS: atom_id res chain seq x y z
N MET A 1 -18.41 -26.46 -27.92
CA MET A 1 -17.90 -25.92 -29.21
C MET A 1 -16.50 -25.41 -28.96
N THR A 2 -15.54 -25.91 -29.72
CA THR A 2 -14.10 -25.63 -29.62
C THR A 2 -13.80 -24.18 -30.01
N THR A 3 -13.30 -23.37 -29.09
CA THR A 3 -12.79 -22.02 -29.37
C THR A 3 -11.26 -22.05 -29.37
N LYS A 4 -10.70 -21.65 -30.51
CA LYS A 4 -9.27 -21.58 -30.81
C LYS A 4 -8.63 -20.39 -30.08
N LEU A 5 -7.44 -20.62 -29.51
CA LEU A 5 -6.53 -19.58 -29.04
C LEU A 5 -6.04 -18.70 -30.22
N PRO A 6 -5.83 -17.39 -30.02
CA PRO A 6 -5.19 -16.53 -31.02
C PRO A 6 -3.66 -16.74 -31.06
N PRO A 7 -2.98 -16.41 -32.19
CA PRO A 7 -1.57 -16.72 -32.40
C PRO A 7 -0.62 -15.78 -31.65
N ALA A 8 0.58 -16.30 -31.39
CA ALA A 8 1.71 -15.64 -30.75
C ALA A 8 2.20 -14.40 -31.52
N TRP A 9 2.67 -13.41 -30.76
CA TRP A 9 3.28 -12.17 -31.25
C TRP A 9 4.64 -12.46 -31.90
N ASP A 10 4.85 -11.91 -33.10
CA ASP A 10 6.08 -11.99 -33.89
C ASP A 10 7.08 -10.92 -33.43
N GLU A 11 8.25 -11.35 -32.96
CA GLU A 11 9.39 -10.52 -32.58
C GLU A 11 10.23 -10.17 -33.83
N SER A 12 9.89 -9.09 -34.54
CA SER A 12 10.83 -8.52 -35.51
C SER A 12 10.54 -7.06 -35.88
N ASP A 13 10.91 -6.13 -34.99
CA ASP A 13 11.49 -4.83 -35.40
C ASP A 13 12.05 -4.05 -34.19
N PRO A 14 13.31 -3.56 -34.22
CA PRO A 14 13.89 -2.81 -33.10
C PRO A 14 13.42 -1.34 -33.12
N PRO A 15 13.04 -0.75 -31.96
CA PRO A 15 12.72 0.67 -31.89
C PRO A 15 13.98 1.54 -31.99
N ARG A 16 13.88 2.58 -32.83
CA ARG A 16 14.93 3.60 -33.03
C ARG A 16 15.21 4.35 -31.74
N THR A 17 16.48 4.38 -31.35
CA THR A 17 17.00 5.09 -30.18
C THR A 17 17.04 6.60 -30.41
N THR A 18 16.33 7.36 -29.57
CA THR A 18 16.56 8.80 -29.40
C THR A 18 17.62 8.99 -28.30
N ARG A 19 18.67 9.75 -28.62
CA ARG A 19 19.78 10.06 -27.69
C ARG A 19 19.30 11.02 -26.59
N PRO A 20 19.66 10.81 -25.31
CA PRO A 20 19.50 11.82 -24.28
C PRO A 20 20.62 12.87 -24.35
N ASN A 21 20.23 14.14 -24.20
CA ASN A 21 21.12 15.30 -24.13
C ASN A 21 21.92 15.26 -22.82
N ALA A 22 23.25 15.33 -22.92
CA ALA A 22 24.14 15.49 -21.78
C ALA A 22 24.35 16.99 -21.47
N GLY A 23 23.96 17.42 -20.26
CA GLY A 23 24.36 18.68 -19.64
C GLY A 23 25.36 18.42 -18.50
N PRO A 24 26.22 19.40 -18.12
CA PRO A 24 27.54 19.13 -17.58
C PRO A 24 27.54 18.75 -16.09
N THR A 25 28.49 17.88 -15.77
CA THR A 25 28.86 17.34 -14.46
C THR A 25 29.34 18.42 -13.49
N GLY A 26 28.61 18.60 -12.38
CA GLY A 26 29.11 19.28 -11.19
C GLY A 26 29.44 18.24 -10.10
N GLU A 27 30.67 18.26 -9.61
CA GLU A 27 31.14 17.44 -8.48
C GLU A 27 30.34 17.78 -7.21
N SER A 28 29.79 16.76 -6.54
CA SER A 28 29.06 16.90 -5.28
C SER A 28 29.92 16.46 -4.08
N ASP A 29 30.14 17.41 -3.18
CA ASP A 29 30.82 17.31 -1.88
C ASP A 29 30.08 16.36 -0.89
N PRO A 30 30.74 15.36 -0.27
CA PRO A 30 30.08 14.30 0.50
C PRO A 30 29.76 14.63 1.97
N SER A 31 29.80 15.89 2.42
CA SER A 31 29.60 16.24 3.84
C SER A 31 28.32 17.03 4.17
N ARG A 32 27.25 16.93 3.37
CA ARG A 32 26.00 17.65 3.64
C ARG A 32 24.95 16.74 4.27
N THR A 33 24.89 16.75 5.59
CA THR A 33 23.71 16.31 6.36
C THR A 33 22.47 17.01 5.79
N THR A 34 21.53 16.20 5.31
CA THR A 34 20.37 16.63 4.53
C THR A 34 19.40 17.41 5.40
N ARG A 35 19.33 18.73 5.19
CA ARG A 35 18.02 19.40 5.32
C ARG A 35 17.06 18.70 4.35
N PRO A 36 15.78 18.50 4.69
CA PRO A 36 14.76 18.13 3.71
C PRO A 36 14.88 19.10 2.53
N ASN A 37 14.82 18.51 1.34
CA ASN A 37 15.22 19.13 0.09
C ASN A 37 14.31 20.34 -0.23
N ALA A 38 14.54 21.56 0.28
CA ALA A 38 13.68 22.72 0.04
C ALA A 38 13.82 23.32 -1.39
N GLY A 39 14.27 22.52 -2.37
CA GLY A 39 14.30 22.89 -3.78
C GLY A 39 12.89 22.86 -4.41
N PRO A 40 12.69 23.49 -5.57
CA PRO A 40 11.41 23.48 -6.26
C PRO A 40 10.99 22.04 -6.61
N THR A 41 9.73 21.71 -6.31
CA THR A 41 9.10 20.43 -6.69
C THR A 41 9.10 20.28 -8.21
N ALA A 42 9.39 19.08 -8.72
CA ALA A 42 9.28 18.81 -10.14
C ALA A 42 7.81 18.90 -10.58
N TRP A 43 7.48 19.99 -11.25
CA TRP A 43 6.11 20.26 -11.68
C TRP A 43 5.87 19.83 -13.13
N PRO A 44 4.80 19.07 -13.41
CA PRO A 44 4.51 18.63 -14.78
C PRO A 44 4.27 19.84 -15.71
N PRO A 45 5.04 20.00 -16.81
CA PRO A 45 4.92 21.18 -17.67
C PRO A 45 3.51 21.38 -18.27
N ARG A 46 2.78 20.28 -18.52
CA ARG A 46 1.39 20.31 -19.00
C ARG A 46 0.40 20.90 -18.01
N TRP A 47 0.74 20.97 -16.72
CA TRP A 47 -0.12 21.55 -15.71
C TRP A 47 -0.02 23.07 -15.66
N GLY A 48 1.01 23.66 -16.29
CA GLY A 48 1.32 25.08 -16.27
C GLY A 48 2.48 25.39 -15.33
N ALA A 49 2.60 26.66 -14.93
CA ALA A 49 3.57 27.05 -13.92
C ALA A 49 3.17 26.48 -12.54
N ALA A 50 4.16 26.02 -11.78
CA ALA A 50 3.94 25.68 -10.37
C ALA A 50 3.60 26.94 -9.57
N PRO A 51 2.73 26.86 -8.56
CA PRO A 51 2.65 27.89 -7.54
C PRO A 51 4.00 28.14 -6.86
N VAL A 52 4.17 29.32 -6.27
CA VAL A 52 5.41 29.67 -5.55
C VAL A 52 5.44 28.90 -4.24
N SER A 53 6.56 28.24 -3.96
CA SER A 53 6.75 27.53 -2.69
C SER A 53 6.74 28.48 -1.50
N ASP A 54 6.05 28.10 -0.44
CA ASP A 54 6.02 28.82 0.84
C ASP A 54 6.87 28.07 1.87
N LEU A 55 8.03 28.63 2.22
CA LEU A 55 8.92 28.05 3.23
C LEU A 55 8.68 28.57 4.64
N ASP A 56 7.77 29.54 4.82
CA ASP A 56 7.41 30.05 6.14
C ASP A 56 6.39 29.12 6.79
N THR A 57 5.32 28.76 6.07
CA THR A 57 4.34 27.79 6.57
C THR A 57 4.72 26.35 6.20
N SER A 58 5.32 26.10 5.04
CA SER A 58 5.67 24.74 4.58
C SER A 58 7.20 24.55 4.44
N PRO A 59 7.98 24.68 5.52
CA PRO A 59 9.45 24.60 5.44
C PRO A 59 10.00 23.24 5.00
N LEU A 60 9.20 22.16 5.02
CA LEU A 60 9.65 20.81 4.73
C LEU A 60 9.36 20.43 3.27
N THR A 61 8.20 20.84 2.73
CA THR A 61 7.78 20.50 1.37
C THR A 61 7.71 21.69 0.41
N GLY A 62 7.52 22.89 0.93
CA GLY A 62 7.18 24.09 0.16
C GLY A 62 5.77 24.09 -0.44
N LEU A 63 4.97 23.04 -0.21
CA LEU A 63 3.64 22.89 -0.81
C LEU A 63 2.55 23.48 0.07
N THR A 64 1.59 24.13 -0.57
CA THR A 64 0.46 24.82 0.05
C THR A 64 -0.86 24.35 -0.57
N ARG A 65 -1.99 24.87 -0.08
CA ARG A 65 -3.31 24.65 -0.68
C ARG A 65 -3.33 24.95 -2.18
N ASP A 66 -2.64 26.01 -2.62
CA ASP A 66 -2.55 26.40 -4.02
C ASP A 66 -1.88 25.32 -4.88
N HIS A 67 -0.90 24.59 -4.33
CA HIS A 67 -0.28 23.47 -5.02
C HIS A 67 -1.25 22.31 -5.18
N TRP A 68 -2.07 22.01 -4.18
CA TRP A 68 -3.12 21.00 -4.29
C TRP A 68 -4.20 21.41 -5.31
N ILE A 69 -4.60 22.68 -5.34
CA ILE A 69 -5.51 23.22 -6.36
C ILE A 69 -4.90 23.10 -7.76
N ALA A 70 -3.67 23.56 -7.95
CA ALA A 70 -3.00 23.53 -9.24
C ALA A 70 -2.77 22.09 -9.74
N ALA A 71 -2.47 21.14 -8.85
CA ALA A 71 -2.36 19.73 -9.18
C ALA A 71 -3.71 19.15 -9.61
N ALA A 72 -4.80 19.46 -8.89
CA ALA A 72 -6.15 19.03 -9.26
C ALA A 72 -6.53 19.56 -10.65
N ASP A 73 -6.29 20.84 -10.90
CA ASP A 73 -6.59 21.49 -12.17
C ASP A 73 -5.75 20.93 -13.33
N GLY A 74 -4.46 20.66 -13.07
CA GLY A 74 -3.56 20.03 -14.01
C GLY A 74 -4.01 18.63 -14.43
N LEU A 75 -4.44 17.81 -13.46
CA LEU A 75 -4.98 16.48 -13.67
C LEU A 75 -6.31 16.53 -14.45
N LEU A 76 -7.25 17.38 -14.05
CA LEU A 76 -8.56 17.54 -14.69
C LEU A 76 -8.42 18.00 -16.14
N ARG A 77 -7.64 19.05 -16.41
CA ARG A 77 -7.38 19.51 -17.79
C ARG A 77 -6.70 18.45 -18.63
N SER A 78 -5.85 17.61 -18.03
CA SER A 78 -5.17 16.54 -18.75
C SER A 78 -6.09 15.38 -19.08
N ALA A 79 -6.98 15.02 -18.16
CA ALA A 79 -8.03 14.02 -18.40
C ALA A 79 -9.04 14.48 -19.45
N ALA A 80 -9.46 15.74 -19.42
CA ALA A 80 -10.43 16.30 -20.36
C ALA A 80 -9.95 16.20 -21.84
N ARG A 81 -8.64 16.24 -22.09
CA ARG A 81 -8.07 16.02 -23.44
C ARG A 81 -8.22 14.59 -23.95
N GLN A 82 -8.47 13.63 -23.06
CA GLN A 82 -8.70 12.22 -23.38
C GLN A 82 -10.21 11.88 -23.43
N ALA A 83 -11.08 12.89 -23.32
CA ALA A 83 -12.51 12.69 -23.28
C ALA A 83 -13.10 12.48 -24.69
N SER A 84 -14.15 11.66 -24.80
CA SER A 84 -14.98 11.58 -26.00
C SER A 84 -15.72 12.90 -26.24
N ALA A 85 -16.30 13.04 -27.43
CA ALA A 85 -17.02 14.27 -27.81
C ALA A 85 -18.19 14.62 -26.86
N SER A 86 -18.82 13.62 -26.24
CA SER A 86 -19.89 13.83 -25.24
C SER A 86 -19.37 14.12 -23.83
N GLY A 87 -18.09 13.89 -23.57
CA GLY A 87 -17.48 13.93 -22.24
C GLY A 87 -17.67 12.64 -21.42
N ALA A 88 -18.48 11.67 -21.89
CA ALA A 88 -18.86 10.50 -21.09
C ALA A 88 -17.72 9.48 -20.91
N ARG A 89 -16.77 9.42 -21.84
CA ARG A 89 -15.68 8.43 -21.83
C ARG A 89 -14.35 9.13 -21.74
N ILE A 90 -13.47 8.71 -20.83
CA ILE A 90 -12.09 9.19 -20.75
C ILE A 90 -11.15 8.01 -20.97
N THR A 91 -10.41 8.02 -22.08
CA THR A 91 -9.64 6.86 -22.55
C THR A 91 -8.18 7.19 -22.81
N PRO A 92 -7.35 7.34 -21.77
CA PRO A 92 -5.90 7.46 -21.94
C PRO A 92 -5.32 6.21 -22.62
N ASP A 93 -4.25 6.40 -23.38
CA ASP A 93 -3.54 5.30 -24.04
C ASP A 93 -2.95 4.30 -23.03
N GLY A 94 -3.06 3.01 -23.32
CA GLY A 94 -2.41 1.94 -22.56
C GLY A 94 -3.12 0.60 -22.68
N ARG A 95 -2.64 -0.40 -21.92
CA ARG A 95 -3.27 -1.73 -21.91
C ARG A 95 -4.65 -1.66 -21.22
N PRO A 96 -5.69 -2.31 -21.76
CA PRO A 96 -6.95 -2.42 -21.05
C PRO A 96 -6.82 -3.30 -19.80
N SER A 97 -7.75 -3.16 -18.87
CA SER A 97 -7.95 -4.11 -17.78
C SER A 97 -8.68 -5.37 -18.27
N TRP A 98 -8.78 -6.38 -17.40
CA TRP A 98 -9.61 -7.56 -17.67
C TRP A 98 -11.12 -7.26 -17.79
N ASN A 99 -11.58 -6.05 -17.45
CA ASN A 99 -12.99 -5.63 -17.53
C ASN A 99 -13.30 -5.03 -18.92
N GLY A 100 -12.28 -4.79 -19.73
CA GLY A 100 -12.41 -4.30 -21.09
C GLY A 100 -12.52 -2.77 -21.22
N PRO A 101 -12.34 -2.25 -22.45
CA PRO A 101 -12.17 -0.83 -22.71
C PRO A 101 -13.40 0.05 -22.41
N ASP A 102 -14.60 -0.51 -22.41
CA ASP A 102 -15.81 0.24 -22.05
C ASP A 102 -15.89 0.50 -20.54
N SER A 103 -15.53 -0.49 -19.72
CA SER A 103 -15.39 -0.30 -18.26
C SER A 103 -14.25 0.67 -17.95
N ASP A 104 -13.13 0.55 -18.64
CA ASP A 104 -11.94 1.40 -18.44
C ASP A 104 -12.22 2.88 -18.82
N ALA A 105 -13.12 3.11 -19.78
CA ALA A 105 -13.54 4.45 -20.17
C ALA A 105 -14.44 5.13 -19.12
N LEU A 106 -15.38 4.37 -18.54
CA LEU A 106 -16.19 4.79 -17.39
C LEU A 106 -15.28 5.08 -16.18
N GLU A 107 -14.28 4.23 -15.95
CA GLU A 107 -13.28 4.40 -14.90
C GLU A 107 -12.59 5.78 -14.97
N GLY A 108 -12.15 6.17 -16.17
CA GLY A 108 -11.55 7.49 -16.41
C GLY A 108 -12.50 8.64 -16.08
N TYR A 109 -13.76 8.54 -16.51
CA TYR A 109 -14.77 9.53 -16.19
C TYR A 109 -15.01 9.63 -14.68
N ALA A 110 -15.33 8.51 -14.02
CA ALA A 110 -15.78 8.51 -12.63
C ALA A 110 -14.70 8.99 -11.65
N ARG A 111 -13.44 8.58 -11.84
CA ARG A 111 -12.34 8.92 -10.92
C ARG A 111 -11.85 10.36 -11.07
N THR A 112 -12.02 10.95 -12.25
CA THR A 112 -11.72 12.36 -12.48
C THR A 112 -12.93 13.24 -12.14
N PHE A 113 -14.16 12.72 -12.27
CA PHE A 113 -15.34 13.41 -11.77
C PHE A 113 -15.31 13.52 -10.24
N LEU A 114 -14.80 12.50 -9.54
CA LEU A 114 -14.53 12.58 -8.11
C LEU A 114 -13.56 13.72 -7.75
N LEU A 115 -12.49 13.90 -8.55
CA LEU A 115 -11.55 15.02 -8.39
C LEU A 115 -12.22 16.37 -8.60
N LEU A 116 -13.05 16.50 -9.64
CA LEU A 116 -13.85 17.71 -9.87
C LEU A 116 -14.76 17.98 -8.68
N GLY A 117 -15.35 16.94 -8.08
CA GLY A 117 -16.19 17.06 -6.89
C GLY A 117 -15.48 17.72 -5.72
N TRP A 118 -14.28 17.27 -5.38
CA TRP A 118 -13.48 17.90 -4.31
C TRP A 118 -13.06 19.31 -4.67
N ARG A 119 -12.63 19.52 -5.91
CA ARG A 119 -12.14 20.81 -6.39
C ARG A 119 -13.24 21.89 -6.41
N LEU A 120 -14.44 21.53 -6.86
CA LEU A 120 -15.57 22.45 -6.96
C LEU A 120 -16.17 22.77 -5.59
N SER A 121 -16.46 21.74 -4.79
CA SER A 121 -17.05 21.97 -3.45
C SER A 121 -16.08 22.59 -2.46
N GLY A 122 -14.77 22.32 -2.61
CA GLY A 122 -13.74 22.82 -1.70
C GLY A 122 -13.34 24.27 -1.92
N THR A 123 -13.61 24.84 -3.09
CA THR A 123 -13.19 26.22 -3.40
C THR A 123 -14.27 27.07 -4.08
N GLY A 124 -15.31 26.45 -4.62
CA GLY A 124 -16.48 27.12 -5.18
C GLY A 124 -17.44 27.55 -4.08
N GLY A 125 -17.15 28.69 -3.47
CA GLY A 125 -17.96 29.26 -2.39
C GLY A 125 -19.13 30.13 -2.83
N VAL A 126 -19.59 30.13 -4.09
CA VAL A 126 -20.84 30.80 -4.45
C VAL A 126 -21.50 30.12 -5.66
N ASP A 127 -22.82 29.95 -5.61
CA ASP A 127 -23.62 29.61 -6.78
C ASP A 127 -23.51 30.79 -7.78
N PRO A 128 -23.16 30.57 -9.06
CA PRO A 128 -23.12 31.64 -10.05
C PRO A 128 -24.41 32.48 -10.15
N GLU A 129 -25.56 31.95 -9.70
CA GLU A 129 -26.80 32.72 -9.59
C GLU A 129 -26.89 33.58 -8.31
N SER A 130 -26.21 33.20 -7.23
CA SER A 130 -26.19 33.96 -5.97
C SER A 130 -25.09 35.02 -5.91
N ASP A 131 -24.04 34.91 -6.74
CA ASP A 131 -23.08 35.99 -7.02
C ASP A 131 -22.56 35.93 -8.47
N PRO A 132 -23.30 36.56 -9.42
CA PRO A 132 -22.94 36.59 -10.84
C PRO A 132 -21.67 37.40 -11.17
N GLU A 133 -21.14 38.18 -10.22
CA GLU A 133 -19.92 38.96 -10.41
C GLU A 133 -18.66 38.22 -9.92
N SER A 134 -18.82 37.05 -9.27
CA SER A 134 -17.69 36.21 -8.87
C SER A 134 -17.06 35.50 -10.06
N ASP A 135 -15.73 35.64 -10.23
CA ASP A 135 -14.99 34.85 -11.20
C ASP A 135 -15.01 33.38 -10.73
N PRO A 136 -15.49 32.44 -11.56
CA PRO A 136 -15.57 31.04 -11.14
C PRO A 136 -14.15 30.48 -10.99
N GLU A 137 -13.80 30.05 -9.78
CA GLU A 137 -12.49 29.45 -9.50
C GLU A 137 -12.26 28.12 -10.25
N VAL A 138 -13.33 27.51 -10.77
CA VAL A 138 -13.31 26.30 -11.60
C VAL A 138 -13.91 26.62 -12.96
N ASP A 139 -13.24 26.18 -14.03
CA ASP A 139 -13.68 26.37 -15.41
C ASP A 139 -15.13 25.88 -15.65
N PRO A 140 -16.09 26.78 -15.97
CA PRO A 140 -17.47 26.42 -16.24
C PRO A 140 -17.63 25.45 -17.42
N GLU A 141 -16.73 25.50 -18.42
CA GLU A 141 -16.76 24.56 -19.55
C GLU A 141 -16.45 23.14 -19.09
N LEU A 142 -15.55 22.98 -18.12
CA LEU A 142 -15.24 21.69 -17.52
C LEU A 142 -16.47 21.13 -16.77
N VAL A 143 -17.16 21.95 -15.98
CA VAL A 143 -18.38 21.54 -15.27
C VAL A 143 -19.49 21.14 -16.26
N ALA A 144 -19.64 21.91 -17.34
CA ALA A 144 -20.58 21.58 -18.41
C ALA A 144 -20.22 20.27 -19.13
N ALA A 145 -18.94 20.02 -19.38
CA ALA A 145 -18.46 18.78 -20.00
C ALA A 145 -18.74 17.55 -19.13
N TYR A 146 -18.50 17.61 -17.83
CA TYR A 146 -18.86 16.52 -16.91
C TYR A 146 -20.39 16.35 -16.82
N THR A 147 -21.16 17.43 -16.76
CA THR A 147 -22.63 17.35 -16.78
C THR A 147 -23.15 16.64 -18.04
N SER A 148 -22.63 17.02 -19.21
CA SER A 148 -22.94 16.37 -20.49
C SER A 148 -22.53 14.90 -20.48
N GLY A 149 -21.31 14.61 -20.02
CA GLY A 149 -20.77 13.26 -19.95
C GLY A 149 -21.58 12.33 -19.04
N LEU A 150 -22.07 12.83 -17.91
CA LEU A 150 -22.96 12.09 -17.00
C LEU A 150 -24.25 11.66 -17.70
N VAL A 151 -24.93 12.60 -18.37
CA VAL A 151 -26.21 12.34 -19.04
C VAL A 151 -26.00 11.38 -20.21
N ALA A 152 -24.98 11.62 -21.03
CA ALA A 152 -24.65 10.75 -22.16
C ALA A 152 -24.21 9.35 -21.71
N GLY A 153 -23.42 9.24 -20.64
CA GLY A 153 -22.93 7.97 -20.12
C GLY A 153 -24.03 7.11 -19.49
N THR A 154 -25.00 7.73 -18.81
CA THR A 154 -26.09 6.99 -18.16
C THR A 154 -27.23 6.61 -19.12
N ASP A 155 -27.39 7.30 -20.26
CA ASP A 155 -28.38 6.93 -21.28
C ASP A 155 -27.89 5.74 -22.11
N ALA A 156 -28.47 4.56 -21.88
CA ALA A 156 -28.14 3.31 -22.58
C ALA A 156 -28.35 3.33 -24.11
N ARG A 157 -28.98 4.38 -24.67
CA ARG A 157 -29.16 4.56 -26.11
C ARG A 157 -28.07 5.43 -26.74
N HIS A 158 -27.27 6.10 -25.93
CA HIS A 158 -26.22 6.98 -26.41
C HIS A 158 -25.02 6.16 -26.92
N PRO A 159 -24.31 6.58 -27.98
CA PRO A 159 -23.13 5.87 -28.49
C PRO A 159 -22.00 5.71 -27.47
N ASP A 160 -21.86 6.68 -26.56
CA ASP A 160 -20.88 6.68 -25.47
C ASP A 160 -21.45 6.16 -24.13
N ALA A 161 -22.55 5.40 -24.15
CA ALA A 161 -23.15 4.87 -22.94
C ALA A 161 -22.16 4.03 -22.12
N TRP A 162 -22.23 4.17 -20.81
CA TRP A 162 -21.48 3.35 -19.87
C TRP A 162 -22.05 1.94 -19.80
N PRO A 163 -21.21 0.96 -19.41
CA PRO A 163 -21.72 -0.34 -19.04
C PRO A 163 -22.79 -0.22 -17.96
N ARG A 164 -23.82 -1.07 -18.05
CA ARG A 164 -24.78 -1.22 -16.96
C ARG A 164 -24.07 -1.82 -15.76
N ILE A 165 -24.48 -1.40 -14.57
CA ILE A 165 -24.08 -2.09 -13.34
C ILE A 165 -24.80 -3.45 -13.34
N SER A 166 -24.07 -4.51 -13.63
CA SER A 166 -24.58 -5.87 -13.73
C SER A 166 -23.45 -6.90 -13.50
N PRO A 167 -23.78 -8.19 -13.35
CA PRO A 167 -22.78 -9.26 -13.30
C PRO A 167 -21.84 -9.31 -14.51
N ASP A 168 -22.24 -8.78 -15.68
CA ASP A 168 -21.41 -8.73 -16.89
C ASP A 168 -20.31 -7.66 -16.81
N CYS A 169 -20.49 -6.63 -15.97
CA CYS A 169 -19.54 -5.55 -15.76
C CYS A 169 -19.53 -5.10 -14.30
N ILE A 170 -19.08 -5.99 -13.42
CA ILE A 170 -19.08 -5.76 -11.97
C ILE A 170 -18.30 -4.49 -11.56
N GLN A 171 -17.27 -4.13 -12.32
CA GLN A 171 -16.45 -2.93 -12.07
C GLN A 171 -17.25 -1.63 -12.15
N ALA A 172 -18.36 -1.59 -12.89
CA ALA A 172 -19.20 -0.39 -13.00
C ALA A 172 -19.76 0.04 -11.62
N LEU A 173 -19.97 -0.89 -10.68
CA LEU A 173 -20.37 -0.56 -9.31
C LEU A 173 -19.31 0.26 -8.56
N VAL A 174 -18.04 -0.08 -8.77
CA VAL A 174 -16.90 0.62 -8.15
C VAL A 174 -16.91 2.08 -8.59
N GLU A 175 -17.12 2.31 -9.88
CA GLU A 175 -17.14 3.65 -10.47
C GLU A 175 -18.43 4.40 -10.11
N ALA A 176 -19.56 3.70 -9.96
CA ALA A 176 -20.82 4.29 -9.50
C ALA A 176 -20.72 4.94 -8.10
N ALA A 177 -19.94 4.36 -7.19
CA ALA A 177 -19.67 4.97 -5.90
C ALA A 177 -18.90 6.31 -6.03
N SER A 178 -17.92 6.40 -6.94
CA SER A 178 -17.24 7.67 -7.24
C SER A 178 -18.18 8.70 -7.85
N VAL A 179 -19.03 8.29 -8.79
CA VAL A 179 -20.05 9.17 -9.40
C VAL A 179 -21.04 9.67 -8.34
N ALA A 180 -21.52 8.81 -7.44
CA ALA A 180 -22.43 9.17 -6.36
C ALA A 180 -21.81 10.19 -5.39
N LEU A 181 -20.54 9.99 -5.00
CA LEU A 181 -19.80 10.96 -4.17
C LEU A 181 -19.61 12.28 -4.90
N ALA A 182 -19.17 12.25 -6.17
CA ALA A 182 -18.98 13.45 -6.97
C ALA A 182 -20.29 14.23 -7.14
N LEU A 183 -21.41 13.55 -7.41
CA LEU A 183 -22.73 14.16 -7.50
C LEU A 183 -23.20 14.78 -6.19
N HIS A 184 -22.94 14.11 -5.06
CA HIS A 184 -23.24 14.68 -3.75
C HIS A 184 -22.46 15.99 -3.54
N GLN A 185 -21.16 16.00 -3.82
CA GLN A 185 -20.31 17.18 -3.64
C GLN A 185 -20.63 18.31 -4.62
N THR A 186 -20.99 17.97 -5.85
CA THR A 186 -21.30 18.95 -6.92
C THR A 186 -22.78 19.28 -7.01
N ARG A 187 -23.59 18.90 -6.01
CA ARG A 187 -25.05 18.91 -6.12
C ARG A 187 -25.64 20.26 -6.61
N PRO A 188 -25.27 21.43 -6.05
CA PRO A 188 -25.79 22.73 -6.51
C PRO A 188 -25.43 23.07 -7.97
N TRP A 189 -24.30 22.56 -8.46
CA TRP A 189 -23.77 22.87 -9.80
C TRP A 189 -24.23 21.89 -10.88
N ILE A 190 -24.49 20.63 -10.51
CA ILE A 190 -24.78 19.56 -11.48
C ILE A 190 -26.15 18.94 -11.20
N TRP A 191 -26.30 18.18 -10.11
CA TRP A 191 -27.51 17.39 -9.85
C TRP A 191 -28.80 18.23 -9.83
N ASP A 192 -28.78 19.34 -9.10
CA ASP A 192 -29.94 20.23 -8.94
C ASP A 192 -30.28 21.01 -10.24
N ARG A 193 -29.40 20.95 -11.25
CA ARG A 193 -29.58 21.58 -12.57
C ARG A 193 -29.96 20.59 -13.68
N LEU A 194 -29.88 19.29 -13.43
CA LEU A 194 -30.37 18.27 -14.36
C LEU A 194 -31.88 18.37 -14.54
N LEU A 195 -32.34 18.11 -15.77
CA LEU A 195 -33.77 17.95 -16.06
C LEU A 195 -34.33 16.71 -15.34
N PRO A 196 -35.63 16.68 -14.99
CA PRO A 196 -36.24 15.53 -14.34
C PRO A 196 -35.97 14.20 -15.05
N GLU A 197 -36.06 14.16 -16.38
CA GLU A 197 -35.83 12.95 -17.17
C GLU A 197 -34.35 12.51 -17.14
N GLN A 198 -33.41 13.45 -17.01
CA GLN A 198 -31.99 13.15 -16.86
C GLN A 198 -31.71 12.57 -15.48
N ARG A 199 -32.34 13.11 -14.43
CA ARG A 199 -32.24 12.56 -13.07
C ARG A 199 -32.77 11.13 -13.01
N ASP A 200 -33.88 10.84 -13.67
CA ASP A 200 -34.45 9.49 -13.77
C ASP A 200 -33.46 8.49 -14.40
N VAL A 201 -32.80 8.90 -15.49
CA VAL A 201 -31.80 8.05 -16.18
C VAL A 201 -30.58 7.80 -15.30
N VAL A 202 -30.06 8.84 -14.64
CA VAL A 202 -28.91 8.71 -13.73
C VAL A 202 -29.24 7.81 -12.54
N VAL A 203 -30.39 8.02 -11.89
CA VAL A 203 -30.84 7.18 -10.76
C VAL A 203 -31.08 5.74 -11.24
N GLY A 204 -31.67 5.55 -12.41
CA GLY A 204 -31.87 4.23 -13.01
C GLY A 204 -30.56 3.47 -13.21
N TRP A 205 -29.51 4.13 -13.69
CA TRP A 205 -28.18 3.52 -13.81
C TRP A 205 -27.58 3.16 -12.44
N LEU A 206 -27.64 4.10 -11.48
CA LEU A 206 -27.12 3.90 -10.11
C LEU A 206 -27.82 2.74 -9.38
N LEU A 207 -29.14 2.62 -9.50
CA LEU A 207 -29.91 1.54 -8.87
C LEU A 207 -29.58 0.15 -9.43
N GLY A 208 -28.85 0.07 -10.56
CA GLY A 208 -28.23 -1.17 -11.03
C GLY A 208 -27.32 -1.83 -9.98
N ALA A 209 -26.80 -1.07 -9.01
CA ALA A 209 -26.02 -1.57 -7.88
C ALA A 209 -26.71 -2.69 -7.07
N PHE A 210 -28.05 -2.75 -7.09
CA PHE A 210 -28.83 -3.75 -6.38
C PHE A 210 -29.14 -5.01 -7.20
N THR A 211 -28.63 -5.12 -8.43
CA THR A 211 -28.90 -6.26 -9.32
C THR A 211 -27.91 -7.41 -9.17
N MET A 212 -26.89 -7.28 -8.32
CA MET A 212 -25.82 -8.25 -8.19
C MET A 212 -25.35 -8.44 -6.75
N GLU A 213 -24.82 -9.63 -6.48
CA GLU A 213 -23.98 -9.89 -5.31
C GLU A 213 -22.63 -9.21 -5.50
N VAL A 214 -22.08 -8.65 -4.43
CA VAL A 214 -20.79 -7.98 -4.45
C VAL A 214 -19.70 -8.91 -3.90
N PRO A 215 -18.45 -8.79 -4.38
CA PRO A 215 -17.30 -9.37 -3.70
C PRO A 215 -17.31 -9.05 -2.21
N ASP A 216 -17.08 -10.06 -1.39
CA ASP A 216 -17.21 -10.02 0.05
C ASP A 216 -16.01 -9.34 0.72
N ASN A 217 -15.91 -8.02 0.53
CA ASN A 217 -14.83 -7.14 0.97
C ASN A 217 -15.31 -5.67 0.95
N ASN A 218 -14.41 -4.69 0.89
CA ASN A 218 -14.75 -3.25 0.76
C ASN A 218 -15.84 -2.90 -0.28
N TRP A 219 -16.19 -3.75 -1.25
CA TRP A 219 -17.24 -3.48 -2.23
C TRP A 219 -18.63 -3.26 -1.62
N HIS A 220 -18.89 -3.77 -0.42
CA HIS A 220 -20.11 -3.45 0.35
C HIS A 220 -20.29 -1.93 0.52
N TRP A 221 -19.21 -1.17 0.71
CA TRP A 221 -19.28 0.29 0.82
C TRP A 221 -19.81 0.95 -0.46
N PHE A 222 -19.53 0.40 -1.65
CA PHE A 222 -19.94 1.03 -2.89
C PHE A 222 -21.46 1.07 -3.03
N ARG A 223 -22.14 -0.02 -2.67
CA ARG A 223 -23.60 -0.09 -2.69
C ARG A 223 -24.23 0.80 -1.62
N VAL A 224 -23.65 0.84 -0.41
CA VAL A 224 -24.07 1.75 0.67
C VAL A 224 -23.99 3.22 0.23
N VAL A 225 -22.89 3.64 -0.40
CA VAL A 225 -22.69 5.01 -0.89
C VAL A 225 -23.68 5.36 -1.99
N VAL A 226 -23.87 4.46 -2.97
CA VAL A 226 -24.85 4.66 -4.06
C VAL A 226 -26.26 4.80 -3.50
N ALA A 227 -26.68 3.90 -2.60
CA ALA A 227 -27.98 3.94 -1.94
C ALA A 227 -28.20 5.24 -1.18
N THR A 228 -27.18 5.67 -0.44
CA THR A 228 -27.21 6.91 0.34
C THR A 228 -27.41 8.11 -0.57
N PHE A 229 -26.64 8.24 -1.66
CA PHE A 229 -26.84 9.33 -2.62
C PHE A 229 -28.27 9.33 -3.18
N VAL A 230 -28.77 8.20 -3.68
CA VAL A 230 -30.14 8.10 -4.19
C VAL A 230 -31.16 8.58 -3.16
N ALA A 231 -31.03 8.16 -1.89
CA ALA A 231 -31.90 8.63 -0.82
C ALA A 231 -31.85 10.16 -0.62
N THR A 232 -30.67 10.80 -0.76
CA THR A 232 -30.54 12.27 -0.63
C THR A 232 -31.25 13.05 -1.75
N THR A 233 -31.58 12.39 -2.87
CA THR A 233 -32.24 13.01 -4.01
C THR A 233 -33.77 12.98 -3.92
N GLY A 234 -34.33 12.25 -2.93
CA GLY A 234 -35.77 12.08 -2.75
C GLY A 234 -36.39 10.91 -3.52
N TYR A 235 -35.60 10.17 -4.31
CA TYR A 235 -36.05 8.94 -4.95
C TYR A 235 -36.19 7.82 -3.90
N PRO A 236 -37.30 7.06 -3.90
CA PRO A 236 -37.52 6.03 -2.90
C PRO A 236 -36.66 4.80 -3.17
N LEU A 237 -36.03 4.26 -2.12
CA LEU A 237 -35.49 2.91 -2.12
C LEU A 237 -36.60 1.91 -1.73
N SER A 238 -36.58 0.71 -2.32
CA SER A 238 -37.49 -0.36 -1.92
C SER A 238 -37.12 -0.95 -0.54
N ALA A 239 -38.04 -1.72 0.05
CA ALA A 239 -37.76 -2.44 1.30
C ALA A 239 -36.55 -3.38 1.14
N ASP A 240 -36.51 -4.18 0.07
CA ASP A 240 -35.39 -5.09 -0.23
C ASP A 240 -34.06 -4.33 -0.38
N GLN A 241 -34.06 -3.14 -0.99
CA GLN A 241 -32.85 -2.32 -1.12
C GLN A 241 -32.36 -1.81 0.24
N HIS A 242 -33.28 -1.45 1.14
CA HIS A 242 -32.91 -1.10 2.52
C HIS A 242 -32.35 -2.30 3.29
N GLU A 243 -32.93 -3.50 3.12
CA GLU A 243 -32.40 -4.73 3.74
C GLU A 243 -30.99 -5.05 3.24
N VAL A 244 -30.72 -4.85 1.95
CA VAL A 244 -29.38 -5.01 1.37
C VAL A 244 -28.38 -4.03 1.97
N VAL A 245 -28.75 -2.75 2.13
CA VAL A 245 -27.87 -1.74 2.77
C VAL A 245 -27.58 -2.11 4.23
N ASP A 246 -28.58 -2.56 4.98
CA ASP A 246 -28.39 -3.01 6.37
C ASP A 246 -27.47 -4.24 6.44
N ALA A 247 -27.61 -5.19 5.52
CA ALA A 247 -26.75 -6.36 5.42
C ALA A 247 -25.30 -5.99 5.06
N ASP A 248 -25.10 -5.04 4.15
CA ASP A 248 -23.77 -4.55 3.79
C ASP A 248 -23.06 -3.88 4.96
N LEU A 249 -23.77 -2.98 5.66
CA LEU A 249 -23.23 -2.32 6.85
C LEU A 249 -22.86 -3.34 7.92
N ALA A 250 -23.72 -4.33 8.19
CA ALA A 250 -23.42 -5.40 9.13
C ALA A 250 -22.19 -6.21 8.69
N ARG A 251 -22.08 -6.54 7.40
CA ARG A 251 -20.97 -7.34 6.88
C ARG A 251 -19.62 -6.61 6.95
N ILE A 252 -19.60 -5.30 6.69
CA ILE A 252 -18.40 -4.47 6.84
C ILE A 252 -17.87 -4.52 8.28
N GLU A 253 -18.77 -4.47 9.27
CA GLU A 253 -18.40 -4.50 10.69
C GLU A 253 -17.72 -5.81 11.10
N GLU A 254 -18.02 -6.93 10.43
CA GLU A 254 -17.38 -8.21 10.66
C GLU A 254 -15.92 -8.27 10.17
N PHE A 255 -15.48 -7.32 9.34
CA PHE A 255 -14.09 -7.23 8.89
C PHE A 255 -13.17 -6.53 9.88
N TYR A 256 -13.71 -5.90 10.93
CA TYR A 256 -12.93 -5.23 11.97
C TYR A 256 -12.21 -6.25 12.86
N VAL A 257 -10.89 -6.10 13.03
CA VAL A 257 -10.06 -7.04 13.82
C VAL A 257 -9.52 -6.45 15.12
N GLY A 258 -9.80 -5.17 15.39
CA GLY A 258 -9.32 -4.44 16.57
C GLY A 258 -8.30 -3.35 16.22
N ASP A 259 -8.11 -2.41 17.15
CA ASP A 259 -7.11 -1.35 17.12
C ASP A 259 -7.13 -0.54 15.80
N GLY A 260 -8.33 -0.27 15.26
CA GLY A 260 -8.53 0.45 14.00
C GLY A 260 -8.31 -0.37 12.72
N TRP A 261 -7.83 -1.62 12.82
CA TRP A 261 -7.51 -2.45 11.66
C TRP A 261 -8.70 -3.27 11.14
N TYR A 262 -8.74 -3.40 9.82
CA TYR A 262 -9.70 -4.22 9.08
C TYR A 262 -8.93 -5.20 8.19
N ARG A 263 -9.41 -6.44 8.08
CA ARG A 263 -8.79 -7.49 7.24
C ARG A 263 -9.14 -7.39 5.75
N ASP A 264 -10.13 -6.54 5.42
CA ASP A 264 -10.71 -6.34 4.09
C ASP A 264 -11.10 -7.64 3.37
N GLY A 265 -12.22 -8.21 3.85
CA GLY A 265 -12.90 -9.38 3.28
C GLY A 265 -12.86 -10.63 4.15
N ALA A 266 -13.78 -11.56 3.89
CA ALA A 266 -13.96 -12.75 4.75
C ALA A 266 -13.08 -13.95 4.39
N GLY A 267 -12.32 -13.87 3.29
CA GLY A 267 -11.50 -14.97 2.78
C GLY A 267 -10.39 -15.44 3.74
N GLU A 268 -9.67 -16.49 3.35
CA GLU A 268 -8.66 -17.12 4.20
C GLU A 268 -7.39 -16.28 4.42
N GLY A 269 -7.19 -15.27 3.57
CA GLY A 269 -6.05 -14.35 3.63
C GLY A 269 -6.40 -12.96 4.15
N ASP A 270 -5.42 -12.36 4.83
CA ASP A 270 -5.53 -11.05 5.47
C ASP A 270 -4.81 -9.95 4.66
N ARG A 271 -5.47 -8.80 4.49
CA ARG A 271 -5.00 -7.66 3.69
C ARG A 271 -4.86 -6.42 4.58
N PHE A 272 -3.74 -6.34 5.30
CA PHE A 272 -3.38 -5.16 6.08
C PHE A 272 -2.45 -4.29 5.23
N ASP A 273 -3.05 -3.47 4.37
CA ASP A 273 -2.34 -2.59 3.45
C ASP A 273 -2.95 -1.18 3.48
N HIS A 274 -2.47 -0.30 2.59
CA HIS A 274 -2.98 1.07 2.50
C HIS A 274 -4.48 1.15 2.17
N TYR A 275 -5.07 0.11 1.57
CA TYR A 275 -6.48 0.07 1.21
C TYR A 275 -7.39 0.04 2.45
N ALA A 276 -6.90 -0.45 3.60
CA ALA A 276 -7.59 -0.30 4.88
C ALA A 276 -7.89 1.19 5.16
N GLY A 277 -6.94 2.09 4.89
CA GLY A 277 -7.17 3.53 4.99
C GLY A 277 -8.14 4.06 3.94
N TRP A 278 -7.96 3.72 2.66
CA TRP A 278 -8.65 4.42 1.56
C TRP A 278 -10.05 3.89 1.27
N ALA A 279 -10.40 2.74 1.85
CA ALA A 279 -11.72 2.16 1.74
C ALA A 279 -12.39 2.05 3.11
N MET A 280 -11.78 1.31 4.05
CA MET A 280 -12.44 0.99 5.32
C MET A 280 -12.57 2.17 6.28
N HIS A 281 -11.75 3.20 6.12
CA HIS A 281 -11.83 4.44 6.89
C HIS A 281 -12.40 5.62 6.08
N PHE A 282 -12.03 5.72 4.80
CA PHE A 282 -12.47 6.82 3.94
C PHE A 282 -13.98 6.82 3.65
N TYR A 283 -14.54 5.67 3.24
CA TYR A 283 -15.97 5.60 2.92
C TYR A 283 -16.89 5.86 4.10
N PRO A 284 -16.65 5.34 5.33
CA PRO A 284 -17.49 5.68 6.47
C PRO A 284 -17.54 7.18 6.75
N VAL A 285 -16.40 7.89 6.71
CA VAL A 285 -16.37 9.37 6.89
C VAL A 285 -17.28 10.06 5.87
N LEU A 286 -17.13 9.74 4.59
CA LEU A 286 -17.94 10.36 3.54
C LEU A 286 -19.41 9.96 3.63
N TRP A 287 -19.70 8.69 3.92
CA TRP A 287 -21.06 8.18 4.11
C TRP A 287 -21.78 8.90 5.25
N HIS A 288 -21.10 9.09 6.39
CA HIS A 288 -21.63 9.84 7.52
C HIS A 288 -21.99 11.27 7.15
N ARG A 289 -21.11 11.96 6.41
CA ARG A 289 -21.36 13.32 5.90
C ARG A 289 -22.53 13.36 4.94
N MET A 290 -22.62 12.42 3.99
CA MET A 290 -23.77 12.34 3.08
C MET A 290 -25.09 12.19 3.84
N CYS A 291 -25.09 11.39 4.92
CA CYS A 291 -26.28 11.18 5.75
C CYS A 291 -26.75 12.44 6.50
N GLU A 292 -25.93 13.47 6.66
CA GLU A 292 -26.34 14.73 7.29
C GLU A 292 -27.34 15.51 6.42
N SER A 293 -27.38 15.23 5.12
CA SER A 293 -28.37 15.78 4.20
C SER A 293 -29.69 15.00 4.14
N LEU A 294 -29.79 13.87 4.85
CA LEU A 294 -31.01 13.06 4.92
C LEU A 294 -31.93 13.52 6.05
N ASP A 295 -33.23 13.30 5.87
CA ASP A 295 -34.18 13.40 6.97
C ASP A 295 -33.82 12.40 8.09
N ALA A 296 -33.88 12.83 9.35
CA ALA A 296 -33.47 12.03 10.51
C ALA A 296 -34.32 10.76 10.71
N THR A 297 -35.52 10.69 10.11
CA THR A 297 -36.37 9.50 10.10
C THR A 297 -36.01 8.50 8.99
N SER A 298 -35.06 8.83 8.11
CA SER A 298 -34.52 7.87 7.14
C SER A 298 -33.85 6.69 7.86
N PRO A 299 -34.09 5.43 7.46
CA PRO A 299 -33.38 4.28 7.99
C PRO A 299 -31.86 4.42 7.90
N ILE A 300 -31.34 4.91 6.76
CA ILE A 300 -29.91 5.09 6.52
C ILE A 300 -29.32 6.14 7.48
N ALA A 301 -30.03 7.26 7.69
CA ALA A 301 -29.60 8.31 8.62
C ALA A 301 -29.50 7.79 10.06
N ARG A 302 -30.47 6.98 10.51
CA ARG A 302 -30.42 6.35 11.84
C ARG A 302 -29.23 5.42 12.02
N ARG A 303 -28.89 4.62 10.99
CA ARG A 303 -27.70 3.75 11.02
C ARG A 303 -26.42 4.58 11.13
N SER A 304 -26.31 5.64 10.34
CA SER A 304 -25.18 6.56 10.39
C SER A 304 -24.99 7.14 11.80
N VAL A 305 -26.05 7.64 12.44
CA VAL A 305 -26.00 8.15 13.82
C VAL A 305 -25.53 7.07 14.81
N ALA A 306 -26.01 5.83 14.68
CA ALA A 306 -25.65 4.74 15.57
C ALA A 306 -24.19 4.27 15.43
N MET A 307 -23.58 4.45 14.26
CA MET A 307 -22.24 3.92 13.95
C MET A 307 -21.13 4.98 13.98
N ARG A 308 -21.49 6.28 13.90
CA ARG A 308 -20.53 7.38 13.70
C ARG A 308 -19.39 7.41 14.71
N GLU A 309 -19.72 7.39 16.00
CA GLU A 309 -18.68 7.48 17.04
C GLU A 309 -17.77 6.25 17.03
N THR A 310 -18.33 5.06 16.77
CA THR A 310 -17.56 3.83 16.63
C THR A 310 -16.58 3.91 15.45
N HIS A 311 -17.04 4.35 14.29
CA HIS A 311 -16.16 4.51 13.11
C HIS A 311 -15.08 5.57 13.35
N ARG A 312 -15.43 6.68 14.00
CA ARG A 312 -14.51 7.75 14.36
C ARG A 312 -13.41 7.26 15.32
N ALA A 313 -13.78 6.52 16.36
CA ALA A 313 -12.82 5.93 17.29
C ALA A 313 -11.86 4.97 16.59
N ARG A 314 -12.38 4.11 15.70
CA ARG A 314 -11.54 3.19 14.92
C ARG A 314 -10.58 3.91 13.97
N LEU A 315 -11.00 5.02 13.37
CA LEU A 315 -10.13 5.87 12.56
C LEU A 315 -8.99 6.46 13.40
N VAL A 316 -9.30 6.97 14.58
CA VAL A 316 -8.28 7.49 15.52
C VAL A 316 -7.27 6.40 15.91
N ASP A 317 -7.74 5.20 16.24
CA ASP A 317 -6.89 4.06 16.60
C ASP A 317 -5.99 3.65 15.42
N PHE A 318 -6.55 3.58 14.21
CA PHE A 318 -5.79 3.26 13.00
C PHE A 318 -4.69 4.29 12.73
N LEU A 319 -4.98 5.58 12.90
CA LEU A 319 -3.98 6.65 12.71
C LEU A 319 -2.89 6.65 13.78
N ALA A 320 -3.14 6.10 14.97
CA ALA A 320 -2.08 5.91 15.96
C ALA A 320 -0.96 4.99 15.41
N ASP A 321 -1.32 3.98 14.62
CA ASP A 321 -0.36 3.09 13.95
C ASP A 321 0.13 3.66 12.61
N TYR A 322 -0.77 4.19 11.78
CA TYR A 322 -0.50 4.55 10.39
C TYR A 322 0.63 5.59 10.22
N GLN A 323 0.79 6.52 11.16
CA GLN A 323 1.87 7.52 11.13
C GLN A 323 3.27 6.92 11.11
N HIS A 324 3.43 5.68 11.58
CA HIS A 324 4.71 4.98 11.62
C HIS A 324 5.00 4.20 10.34
N LEU A 325 4.09 4.18 9.37
CA LEU A 325 4.21 3.43 8.11
C LEU A 325 4.62 4.33 6.91
N VAL A 326 5.10 5.54 7.18
CA VAL A 326 5.51 6.52 6.17
C VAL A 326 6.94 7.00 6.48
N GLY A 327 7.79 7.01 5.45
CA GLY A 327 9.18 7.45 5.55
C GLY A 327 9.28 8.95 5.77
N ALA A 328 10.44 9.43 6.26
CA ALA A 328 10.67 10.86 6.51
C ALA A 328 10.52 11.75 5.27
N ASP A 329 10.70 11.19 4.08
CA ASP A 329 10.56 11.87 2.79
C ASP A 329 9.15 11.75 2.17
N GLY A 330 8.17 11.23 2.93
CA GLY A 330 6.80 11.02 2.49
C GLY A 330 6.58 9.71 1.72
N ALA A 331 7.60 8.85 1.58
CA ALA A 331 7.45 7.55 0.93
C ALA A 331 6.46 6.64 1.68
N PRO A 332 5.36 6.18 1.05
CA PRO A 332 4.54 5.12 1.61
C PRO A 332 5.24 3.76 1.45
N LEU A 333 4.91 2.80 2.32
CA LEU A 333 5.39 1.42 2.16
C LEU A 333 5.00 0.83 0.80
N PHE A 334 5.93 0.10 0.18
CA PHE A 334 5.64 -0.72 -0.99
C PHE A 334 4.98 -2.04 -0.56
N LEU A 335 3.78 -1.94 0.02
CA LEU A 335 3.04 -3.07 0.60
C LEU A 335 1.60 -3.07 0.12
N GLY A 336 1.17 -4.22 -0.39
CA GLY A 336 -0.20 -4.53 -0.76
C GLY A 336 -0.61 -4.08 -2.15
N ARG A 337 -1.93 -4.05 -2.37
CA ARG A 337 -2.52 -3.82 -3.69
C ARG A 337 -2.64 -2.35 -4.05
N SER A 338 -2.88 -2.09 -5.33
CA SER A 338 -3.28 -0.78 -5.85
C SER A 338 -2.29 0.36 -5.57
N LEU A 339 -1.03 0.00 -5.36
CA LEU A 339 0.08 0.92 -5.13
C LEU A 339 0.25 1.98 -6.22
N THR A 340 -0.23 1.72 -7.45
CA THR A 340 -0.23 2.70 -8.55
C THR A 340 -1.07 3.96 -8.28
N TYR A 341 -1.85 4.01 -7.18
CA TYR A 341 -2.63 5.19 -6.79
C TYR A 341 -1.84 6.15 -5.88
N ARG A 342 -0.62 5.78 -5.48
CA ARG A 342 0.41 6.69 -4.94
C ARG A 342 -0.06 7.45 -3.69
N TRP A 343 -0.21 8.77 -3.80
CA TRP A 343 -0.60 9.64 -2.70
C TRP A 343 -2.06 9.48 -2.26
N ALA A 344 -2.82 8.60 -2.90
CA ALA A 344 -4.00 8.03 -2.26
C ALA A 344 -3.67 7.46 -0.86
N ALA A 345 -2.43 7.07 -0.57
CA ALA A 345 -1.95 6.71 0.78
C ALA A 345 -2.34 7.72 1.86
N ALA A 346 -2.34 9.02 1.56
CA ALA A 346 -2.71 10.07 2.51
C ALA A 346 -4.22 10.16 2.83
N THR A 347 -5.07 9.36 2.18
CA THR A 347 -6.54 9.54 2.22
C THR A 347 -7.14 9.42 3.63
N ALA A 348 -6.72 8.46 4.45
CA ALA A 348 -7.29 8.28 5.79
C ALA A 348 -6.93 9.43 6.76
N PRO A 349 -5.67 9.88 6.86
CA PRO A 349 -5.33 11.09 7.61
C PRO A 349 -6.12 12.32 7.17
N LEU A 350 -6.29 12.51 5.86
CA LEU A 350 -7.03 13.66 5.32
C LEU A 350 -8.54 13.57 5.62
N ALA A 351 -9.12 12.37 5.52
CA ALA A 351 -10.51 12.13 5.92
C ALA A 351 -10.74 12.39 7.41
N ALA A 352 -9.78 12.05 8.27
CA ALA A 352 -9.88 12.35 9.70
C ALA A 352 -9.88 13.86 9.97
N VAL A 353 -9.13 14.66 9.23
CA VAL A 353 -9.22 16.14 9.35
C VAL A 353 -10.59 16.64 8.91
N VAL A 354 -11.11 16.14 7.79
CA VAL A 354 -12.45 16.50 7.27
C VAL A 354 -13.59 16.09 8.22
N ASP A 355 -13.45 14.98 8.95
CA ASP A 355 -14.39 14.59 10.02
C ASP A 355 -14.16 15.37 11.33
N GLY A 356 -13.03 16.09 11.44
CA GLY A 356 -12.56 16.67 12.70
C GLY A 356 -12.08 15.63 13.72
N ALA A 357 -11.84 14.38 13.29
CA ALA A 357 -11.39 13.23 14.08
C ALA A 357 -9.89 13.11 14.24
N SER A 358 -9.10 13.90 13.47
CA SER A 358 -7.65 13.75 13.49
C SER A 358 -7.08 13.91 14.91
N SER A 359 -6.31 12.92 15.34
CA SER A 359 -5.56 12.94 16.60
C SER A 359 -4.16 13.55 16.44
N TRP A 360 -3.76 13.86 15.21
CA TRP A 360 -2.46 14.42 14.88
C TRP A 360 -2.51 15.94 14.87
N SER A 361 -1.34 16.59 15.03
CA SER A 361 -1.26 18.02 14.80
C SER A 361 -1.58 18.35 13.32
N PRO A 362 -2.17 19.53 13.05
CA PRO A 362 -2.45 19.96 11.69
C PRO A 362 -1.19 20.03 10.82
N GLY A 363 -0.07 20.54 11.38
CA GLY A 363 1.23 20.62 10.71
C GLY A 363 1.81 19.26 10.32
N LEU A 364 1.66 18.24 11.17
CA LEU A 364 2.08 16.86 10.87
C LEU A 364 1.23 16.26 9.74
N THR A 365 -0.08 16.43 9.81
CA THR A 365 -1.01 15.87 8.81
C THR A 365 -0.80 16.51 7.44
N ARG A 366 -0.63 17.85 7.38
CA ARG A 366 -0.32 18.57 6.15
C ARG A 366 1.03 18.14 5.57
N HIS A 367 2.05 18.01 6.41
CA HIS A 367 3.36 17.53 5.96
C HIS A 367 3.27 16.12 5.38
N LEU A 368 2.61 15.16 6.04
CA LEU A 368 2.49 13.79 5.54
C LEU A 368 1.86 13.74 4.15
N ALA A 369 0.74 14.44 3.96
CA ALA A 369 0.06 14.47 2.67
C ALA A 369 0.92 15.13 1.59
N SER A 370 1.51 16.29 1.90
CA SER A 370 2.28 17.09 0.94
C SER A 370 3.62 16.45 0.60
N ALA A 371 4.30 15.84 1.57
CA ALA A 371 5.52 15.08 1.33
C ALA A 371 5.27 13.90 0.41
N MET A 372 4.14 13.21 0.58
CA MET A 372 3.78 12.08 -0.29
C MET A 372 3.43 12.52 -1.72
N LEU A 373 2.66 13.61 -1.88
CA LEU A 373 2.42 14.21 -3.19
C LEU A 373 3.75 14.55 -3.87
N ARG A 374 4.60 15.29 -3.15
CA ARG A 374 5.93 15.70 -3.63
C ARG A 374 6.83 14.52 -3.98
N TYR A 375 6.87 13.50 -3.14
CA TYR A 375 7.68 12.28 -3.31
C TYR A 375 7.48 11.66 -4.69
N PHE A 376 6.23 11.59 -5.15
CA PHE A 376 5.86 11.04 -6.44
C PHE A 376 6.06 12.02 -7.60
N LEU A 377 5.75 13.31 -7.40
CA LEU A 377 5.98 14.34 -8.43
C LEU A 377 7.47 14.45 -8.79
N ASP A 378 8.33 14.54 -7.76
CA ASP A 378 9.79 14.64 -7.91
C ASP A 378 10.41 13.43 -8.63
N ARG A 379 9.69 12.29 -8.66
CA ARG A 379 10.16 11.04 -9.25
C ARG A 379 9.41 10.66 -10.54
N GLY A 380 8.63 11.57 -11.11
CA GLY A 380 8.07 11.42 -12.45
C GLY A 380 6.77 10.62 -12.54
N ALA A 381 5.99 10.55 -11.45
CA ALA A 381 4.66 9.91 -11.42
C ALA A 381 3.68 10.40 -12.48
N ILE A 382 3.88 11.64 -12.95
CA ILE A 382 3.08 12.28 -13.98
C ILE A 382 3.91 12.37 -15.26
N GLY A 383 3.39 11.75 -16.32
CA GLY A 383 4.03 11.74 -17.63
C GLY A 383 3.94 13.10 -18.35
N SER A 384 4.57 13.16 -19.52
CA SER A 384 4.61 14.37 -20.37
C SER A 384 3.25 14.85 -20.88
N GLU A 385 2.21 14.02 -20.77
CA GLU A 385 0.82 14.37 -21.11
C GLU A 385 0.03 14.94 -19.93
N GLY A 386 0.66 15.05 -18.75
CA GLY A 386 0.02 15.53 -17.51
C GLY A 386 -0.85 14.47 -16.84
N LEU A 387 -0.69 13.20 -17.22
CA LEU A 387 -1.45 12.06 -16.73
C LEU A 387 -0.59 11.17 -15.82
N PRO A 388 -1.18 10.58 -14.77
CA PRO A 388 -0.47 9.63 -13.92
C PRO A 388 -0.17 8.33 -14.68
N SER A 389 1.04 7.79 -14.56
CA SER A 389 1.41 6.54 -15.23
C SER A 389 0.88 5.30 -14.51
N LEU A 390 0.75 4.19 -15.22
CA LEU A 390 0.43 2.88 -14.68
C LEU A 390 1.71 2.21 -14.11
N GLY A 391 1.96 2.41 -12.82
CA GLY A 391 3.16 1.95 -12.10
C GLY A 391 3.43 2.79 -10.84
N TRP A 392 4.66 2.75 -10.31
CA TRP A 392 5.02 3.44 -9.07
C TRP A 392 5.52 4.87 -9.34
N PHE A 393 6.77 5.02 -9.80
CA PHE A 393 7.32 6.30 -10.26
C PHE A 393 6.99 6.56 -11.73
N GLY A 394 7.26 5.59 -12.59
CA GLY A 394 6.87 5.63 -14.00
C GLY A 394 6.03 4.40 -14.36
N PRO A 395 5.84 4.12 -15.66
CA PRO A 395 5.31 2.84 -16.11
C PRO A 395 6.13 1.68 -15.57
N TYR A 396 5.49 0.71 -14.91
CA TYR A 396 6.16 -0.50 -14.43
C TYR A 396 5.21 -1.71 -14.51
N PRO A 397 5.12 -2.38 -15.67
CA PRO A 397 4.19 -3.47 -15.91
C PRO A 397 4.18 -4.60 -14.86
N PRO A 398 5.34 -5.03 -14.29
CA PRO A 398 5.36 -6.15 -13.35
C PRO A 398 4.55 -5.98 -12.07
N MET A 399 4.27 -4.75 -11.62
CA MET A 399 3.45 -4.52 -10.41
C MET A 399 1.96 -4.37 -10.70
N ILE A 400 1.57 -4.27 -11.98
CA ILE A 400 0.23 -3.86 -12.35
C ILE A 400 -0.74 -5.02 -12.19
N GLN A 401 -1.78 -4.83 -11.40
CA GLN A 401 -2.83 -5.82 -11.22
C GLN A 401 -3.69 -5.96 -12.48
N GLY A 402 -4.22 -7.16 -12.73
CA GLY A 402 -5.03 -7.46 -13.93
C GLY A 402 -6.27 -6.56 -14.10
N TYR A 403 -6.81 -6.07 -12.99
CA TYR A 403 -7.94 -5.12 -12.97
C TYR A 403 -7.54 -3.67 -13.27
N SER A 404 -6.26 -3.32 -13.27
CA SER A 404 -5.84 -1.94 -13.49
C SER A 404 -5.77 -1.60 -14.98
N ALA A 405 -6.37 -0.47 -15.33
CA ALA A 405 -6.43 0.15 -16.65
C ALA A 405 -5.58 1.44 -16.70
N PRO A 406 -5.46 2.13 -17.85
CA PRO A 406 -4.68 3.37 -17.96
C PRO A 406 -5.21 4.49 -17.07
N SER A 407 -6.52 4.52 -16.85
CA SER A 407 -7.18 5.47 -15.93
C SER A 407 -7.05 5.07 -14.46
N SER A 408 -6.52 3.89 -14.15
CA SER A 408 -6.56 3.40 -12.78
C SER A 408 -5.85 4.25 -11.75
N PRO A 409 -4.67 4.82 -12.07
CA PRO A 409 -3.96 5.72 -11.19
C PRO A 409 -4.77 6.94 -10.74
N PHE A 410 -5.83 7.37 -11.46
CA PHE A 410 -6.71 8.46 -11.02
C PHE A 410 -7.42 8.22 -9.69
N TRP A 411 -7.33 7.03 -9.10
CA TRP A 411 -7.73 6.88 -7.70
C TRP A 411 -6.95 7.75 -6.70
N LEU A 412 -5.80 8.30 -7.11
CA LEU A 412 -5.12 9.39 -6.42
C LEU A 412 -6.03 10.60 -6.12
N SER A 413 -7.16 10.73 -6.82
CA SER A 413 -8.19 11.74 -6.59
C SER A 413 -8.77 11.71 -5.18
N LYS A 414 -8.75 10.56 -4.48
CA LYS A 414 -9.27 10.46 -3.09
C LYS A 414 -8.52 11.37 -2.13
N ALA A 415 -7.22 11.55 -2.31
CA ALA A 415 -6.42 12.42 -1.45
C ALA A 415 -6.79 13.90 -1.58
N PHE A 416 -7.40 14.32 -2.69
CA PHE A 416 -7.87 15.69 -2.86
C PHE A 416 -9.11 16.02 -2.03
N VAL A 417 -9.63 15.07 -1.24
CA VAL A 417 -10.62 15.34 -0.19
C VAL A 417 -10.15 16.45 0.78
N CYS A 418 -8.83 16.68 0.90
CA CYS A 418 -8.27 17.79 1.66
C CYS A 418 -8.75 19.17 1.18
N LEU A 419 -9.18 19.31 -0.08
CA LEU A 419 -9.70 20.57 -0.59
C LEU A 419 -11.01 20.98 0.06
N LEU A 420 -11.74 20.04 0.69
CA LEU A 420 -12.92 20.33 1.49
C LEU A 420 -12.61 21.04 2.82
N ILE A 421 -11.34 21.09 3.21
CA ILE A 421 -10.89 21.77 4.43
C ILE A 421 -10.80 23.26 4.12
N ASP A 422 -11.46 24.07 4.95
CA ASP A 422 -11.50 25.54 4.83
C ASP A 422 -10.09 26.14 4.72
N ALA A 423 -9.91 27.14 3.85
CA ALA A 423 -8.58 27.70 3.53
C ALA A 423 -7.85 28.27 4.76
N GLU A 424 -8.60 28.77 5.73
CA GLU A 424 -8.11 29.35 6.98
C GLU A 424 -7.88 28.30 8.09
N ASP A 425 -8.27 27.04 7.88
CA ASP A 425 -8.11 25.97 8.87
C ASP A 425 -6.61 25.80 9.25
N PRO A 426 -6.31 25.49 10.52
CA PRO A 426 -4.94 25.15 10.94
C PRO A 426 -4.24 24.09 10.09
N PHE A 427 -4.98 23.19 9.44
CA PHE A 427 -4.42 22.26 8.48
C PHE A 427 -3.63 22.98 7.38
N TRP A 428 -4.16 24.07 6.82
CA TRP A 428 -3.48 24.83 5.76
C TRP A 428 -2.52 25.91 6.28
N THR A 429 -2.70 26.38 7.51
CA THR A 429 -1.99 27.57 8.03
C THR A 429 -0.93 27.27 9.09
N ALA A 430 -1.02 26.14 9.81
CA ALA A 430 -0.04 25.77 10.84
C ALA A 430 1.25 25.24 10.21
N VAL A 431 2.41 25.67 10.72
CA VAL A 431 3.73 25.29 10.19
C VAL A 431 3.89 23.78 10.09
N GLU A 432 4.44 23.27 8.98
CA GLU A 432 4.71 21.83 8.80
C GLU A 432 5.61 21.28 9.92
N GLU A 433 5.26 20.10 10.42
CA GLU A 433 6.00 19.39 11.47
C GLU A 433 6.66 18.12 10.90
N PRO A 434 7.87 17.74 11.33
CA PRO A 434 8.54 16.55 10.79
C PRO A 434 7.76 15.26 11.06
N LEU A 435 7.82 14.32 10.11
CA LEU A 435 7.22 13.00 10.26
C LEU A 435 7.92 12.19 11.37
N PRO A 436 7.24 11.22 12.01
CA PRO A 436 7.83 10.45 13.12
C PRO A 436 9.17 9.81 12.78
N ALA A 437 9.33 9.32 11.55
CA ALA A 437 10.57 8.71 11.06
C ALA A 437 11.76 9.68 10.98
N ALA A 438 11.54 11.00 11.01
CA ALA A 438 12.59 12.03 11.00
C ALA A 438 12.98 12.51 12.41
N MET A 439 12.23 12.14 13.44
CA MET A 439 12.33 12.74 14.77
C MET A 439 13.23 11.95 15.71
N GLU A 440 12.99 10.65 15.83
CA GLU A 440 13.77 9.75 16.67
C GLU A 440 13.67 8.30 16.20
N ASN A 441 14.61 7.47 16.63
CA ASN A 441 14.52 6.04 16.40
C ASN A 441 13.33 5.47 17.17
N ARG A 442 12.45 4.74 16.49
CA ARG A 442 11.27 4.12 17.11
C ARG A 442 11.13 2.68 16.68
N VAL A 443 10.68 1.85 17.61
CA VAL A 443 10.17 0.51 17.33
C VAL A 443 8.75 0.41 17.87
N ARG A 444 7.83 -0.13 17.07
CA ARG A 444 6.41 -0.28 17.41
C ARG A 444 5.89 -1.63 16.94
N THR A 445 5.28 -2.38 17.85
CA THR A 445 4.57 -3.61 17.51
C THR A 445 3.08 -3.30 17.31
N MET A 446 2.51 -3.82 16.23
CA MET A 446 1.09 -3.71 15.87
C MET A 446 0.52 -5.13 15.85
N PRO A 447 0.02 -5.65 16.99
CA PRO A 447 -0.35 -7.07 17.10
C PRO A 447 -1.51 -7.47 16.20
N ARG A 448 -2.49 -6.58 15.98
CA ARG A 448 -3.66 -6.86 15.14
C ARG A 448 -3.27 -7.12 13.70
N PRO A 449 -2.54 -6.24 13.00
CA PRO A 449 -2.10 -6.56 11.64
C PRO A 449 -0.90 -7.53 11.61
N GLY A 450 -0.33 -7.91 12.76
CA GLY A 450 0.85 -8.77 12.84
C GLY A 450 2.10 -8.11 12.27
N LEU A 451 2.30 -6.82 12.56
CA LEU A 451 3.43 -6.04 12.04
C LEU A 451 4.34 -5.59 13.19
N VAL A 452 5.64 -5.52 12.91
CA VAL A 452 6.60 -4.80 13.77
C VAL A 452 7.30 -3.78 12.92
N VAL A 453 7.30 -2.54 13.36
CA VAL A 453 7.82 -1.39 12.63
C VAL A 453 9.05 -0.86 13.34
N SER A 454 10.12 -0.60 12.59
CA SER A 454 11.29 0.13 13.07
C SER A 454 11.60 1.29 12.14
N SER A 455 11.86 2.45 12.71
CA SER A 455 12.28 3.65 11.98
C SER A 455 13.53 4.24 12.60
N THR A 456 14.39 4.81 11.77
CA THR A 456 15.66 5.41 12.16
C THR A 456 15.72 6.86 11.71
N ALA A 457 15.93 7.80 12.64
CA ALA A 457 15.91 9.23 12.34
C ALA A 457 17.05 9.66 11.40
N ASP A 458 18.20 8.98 11.50
CA ASP A 458 19.39 9.31 10.71
C ASP A 458 19.20 9.13 9.20
N ASP A 459 18.34 8.19 8.79
CA ASP A 459 18.05 7.93 7.37
C ASP A 459 16.58 8.12 6.99
N GLY A 460 15.68 8.25 7.96
CA GLY A 460 14.26 8.43 7.73
C GLY A 460 13.53 7.21 7.18
N ILE A 461 14.18 6.03 7.14
CA ILE A 461 13.62 4.81 6.56
C ILE A 461 12.74 4.11 7.59
N VAL A 462 11.58 3.64 7.14
CA VAL A 462 10.70 2.74 7.89
C VAL A 462 10.90 1.31 7.38
N ARG A 463 11.09 0.38 8.29
CA ARG A 463 11.22 -1.08 8.06
C ARG A 463 10.11 -1.79 8.80
N VAL A 464 9.47 -2.76 8.16
CA VAL A 464 8.35 -3.50 8.71
C VAL A 464 8.60 -4.99 8.56
N ALA A 465 8.62 -5.74 9.67
CA ALA A 465 8.49 -7.19 9.61
C ALA A 465 7.01 -7.58 9.54
N ASN A 466 6.70 -8.47 8.61
CA ASN A 466 5.35 -8.92 8.27
C ASN A 466 5.10 -10.36 8.73
N HIS A 467 4.26 -10.46 9.75
CA HIS A 467 3.79 -11.69 10.35
C HIS A 467 2.27 -11.86 10.23
N GLY A 468 1.57 -11.01 9.46
CA GLY A 468 0.11 -11.03 9.45
C GLY A 468 -0.61 -10.72 8.15
N THR A 469 0.00 -10.05 7.16
CA THR A 469 -0.65 -9.86 5.86
C THR A 469 -0.09 -10.84 4.83
N ASP A 470 -0.97 -11.50 4.07
CA ASP A 470 -0.58 -12.53 3.10
C ASP A 470 -1.40 -12.53 1.80
N ASN A 471 -2.60 -11.91 1.80
CA ASN A 471 -3.58 -11.99 0.71
C ASN A 471 -3.79 -13.45 0.22
N HIS A 472 -3.67 -14.43 1.12
CA HIS A 472 -3.73 -15.85 0.78
C HIS A 472 -5.04 -16.24 0.09
N ARG A 473 -4.91 -17.08 -0.94
CA ARG A 473 -6.02 -17.71 -1.66
C ARG A 473 -5.63 -19.16 -1.97
N PRO A 474 -6.48 -20.15 -1.64
CA PRO A 474 -6.20 -21.55 -1.95
C PRO A 474 -5.88 -21.76 -3.43
N GLY A 475 -4.79 -22.48 -3.71
CA GLY A 475 -4.37 -22.84 -5.06
C GLY A 475 -3.76 -21.70 -5.90
N VAL A 476 -3.61 -20.49 -5.35
CA VAL A 476 -3.00 -19.35 -6.04
C VAL A 476 -1.60 -19.09 -5.47
N PRO A 477 -0.57 -18.91 -6.31
CA PRO A 477 0.77 -18.57 -5.83
C PRO A 477 0.78 -17.28 -5.01
N ASP A 478 1.66 -17.24 -4.00
CA ASP A 478 1.85 -16.06 -3.15
C ASP A 478 2.13 -14.79 -3.96
N ASP A 479 1.49 -13.70 -3.56
CA ASP A 479 1.71 -12.35 -4.09
C ASP A 479 2.86 -11.69 -3.30
N PRO A 480 4.01 -11.37 -3.92
CA PRO A 480 5.13 -10.69 -3.26
C PRO A 480 4.78 -9.33 -2.64
N LEU A 481 3.66 -8.72 -3.04
CA LEU A 481 3.17 -7.49 -2.40
C LEU A 481 2.59 -7.72 -1.00
N TYR A 482 2.34 -8.98 -0.62
CA TYR A 482 1.84 -9.36 0.70
C TYR A 482 2.72 -10.41 1.39
N SER A 483 3.34 -11.33 0.65
CA SER A 483 3.98 -12.50 1.24
C SER A 483 5.42 -12.33 1.72
N ARG A 484 6.11 -11.19 1.48
CA ARG A 484 7.47 -11.01 2.02
C ARG A 484 7.49 -10.97 3.55
N LEU A 485 8.59 -11.42 4.15
CA LEU A 485 8.85 -11.31 5.58
C LEU A 485 9.03 -9.86 6.01
N ALA A 486 9.46 -8.98 5.11
CA ALA A 486 9.67 -7.58 5.45
C ALA A 486 9.43 -6.64 4.26
N TYR A 487 9.03 -5.40 4.58
CA TYR A 487 8.82 -4.28 3.65
C TYR A 487 9.50 -3.02 4.19
N SER A 488 9.83 -2.08 3.30
CA SER A 488 10.36 -0.78 3.71
C SER A 488 9.85 0.34 2.82
N THR A 489 10.13 1.57 3.22
CA THR A 489 9.87 2.77 2.41
C THR A 489 11.00 3.06 1.41
N ALA A 490 12.08 2.28 1.43
CA ALA A 490 13.26 2.48 0.58
C ALA A 490 13.50 1.35 -0.45
N THR A 491 12.78 0.23 -0.33
CA THR A 491 12.92 -0.94 -1.20
C THR A 491 11.55 -1.44 -1.65
N ALA A 492 11.51 -2.14 -2.78
CA ALA A 492 10.32 -2.83 -3.29
C ALA A 492 10.63 -4.33 -3.42
N PRO A 493 9.62 -5.21 -3.25
CA PRO A 493 9.76 -6.61 -3.61
C PRO A 493 10.26 -6.78 -5.04
N VAL A 494 11.03 -7.83 -5.29
CA VAL A 494 11.41 -8.20 -6.65
C VAL A 494 10.18 -8.73 -7.38
N LEU A 495 9.79 -8.05 -8.45
CA LEU A 495 8.61 -8.32 -9.27
C LEU A 495 8.99 -8.62 -10.72
N GLY A 496 8.16 -9.41 -11.41
CA GLY A 496 8.28 -9.65 -12.86
C GLY A 496 8.82 -11.01 -13.25
N PRO A 497 8.90 -11.30 -14.56
CA PRO A 497 9.32 -12.60 -15.10
C PRO A 497 10.84 -12.78 -15.05
N VAL A 498 11.47 -12.36 -13.94
CA VAL A 498 12.85 -12.73 -13.65
C VAL A 498 12.79 -14.21 -13.32
N ALA A 499 13.20 -15.05 -14.26
CA ALA A 499 13.41 -16.47 -14.03
C ALA A 499 14.92 -16.69 -13.86
N PRO A 500 15.38 -17.25 -12.73
CA PRO A 500 14.58 -17.61 -11.55
C PRO A 500 14.10 -16.37 -10.77
N VAL A 501 12.95 -16.50 -10.11
CA VAL A 501 12.40 -15.45 -9.23
C VAL A 501 13.37 -15.30 -8.06
N VAL A 502 14.10 -14.18 -8.02
CA VAL A 502 15.00 -13.86 -6.92
C VAL A 502 14.13 -13.50 -5.70
N PRO A 503 14.17 -14.31 -4.63
CA PRO A 503 13.30 -14.08 -3.48
C PRO A 503 14.00 -13.07 -2.56
N ASP A 504 13.46 -11.86 -2.43
CA ASP A 504 13.88 -10.86 -1.45
C ASP A 504 13.06 -10.96 -0.16
N ASN A 505 13.65 -10.62 0.99
CA ASN A 505 13.00 -10.72 2.30
C ASN A 505 12.15 -11.99 2.45
N HIS A 506 12.74 -13.15 2.14
CA HIS A 506 12.03 -14.40 2.01
C HIS A 506 12.67 -15.48 2.87
N VAL A 507 11.84 -16.35 3.43
CA VAL A 507 12.28 -17.61 4.03
C VAL A 507 11.58 -18.77 3.33
N GLY A 508 12.35 -19.80 2.97
CA GLY A 508 11.81 -20.98 2.30
C GLY A 508 12.73 -22.19 2.40
N LEU A 509 12.17 -23.35 2.13
CA LEU A 509 12.91 -24.60 1.98
C LEU A 509 13.53 -24.66 0.58
N VAL A 510 14.75 -25.15 0.51
CA VAL A 510 15.44 -25.49 -0.73
C VAL A 510 15.49 -27.00 -0.86
N SER A 511 14.90 -27.54 -1.93
CA SER A 511 14.94 -28.97 -2.24
C SER A 511 14.92 -29.17 -3.75
N GLY A 512 15.82 -30.01 -4.27
CA GLY A 512 15.91 -30.30 -5.71
C GLY A 512 16.12 -29.07 -6.59
N GLY A 513 16.83 -28.05 -6.09
CA GLY A 513 17.05 -26.77 -6.80
C GLY A 513 15.83 -25.83 -6.84
N ARG A 514 14.76 -26.17 -6.11
CA ARG A 514 13.54 -25.36 -6.00
C ARG A 514 13.50 -24.66 -4.64
N ILE A 515 12.83 -23.51 -4.59
CA ILE A 515 12.61 -22.73 -3.37
C ILE A 515 11.11 -22.73 -3.07
N SER A 516 10.71 -23.10 -1.86
CA SER A 516 9.32 -23.04 -1.43
C SER A 516 8.89 -21.60 -1.13
N ARG A 517 7.59 -21.33 -1.25
CA ARG A 517 6.96 -20.07 -0.84
C ARG A 517 6.41 -20.17 0.59
N ARG A 518 5.93 -19.05 1.14
CA ARG A 518 5.42 -19.01 2.52
C ARG A 518 3.99 -19.53 2.61
N GLY A 519 3.16 -19.39 1.57
CA GLY A 519 1.75 -19.77 1.65
C GLY A 519 0.99 -18.92 2.66
N ARG A 520 0.01 -19.52 3.35
CA ARG A 520 -0.81 -18.84 4.35
C ARG A 520 0.00 -18.51 5.61
N ILE A 521 -0.11 -17.27 6.09
CA ILE A 521 0.55 -16.84 7.32
C ILE A 521 -0.39 -17.02 8.51
N HIS A 522 0.06 -17.76 9.51
CA HIS A 522 -0.64 -17.93 10.77
C HIS A 522 0.02 -17.06 11.84
N ARG A 523 -0.65 -15.94 12.17
CA ARG A 523 -0.26 -15.01 13.24
C ARG A 523 -0.20 -15.73 14.59
N THR A 524 0.83 -15.43 15.37
CA THR A 524 0.82 -15.72 16.82
C THR A 524 0.10 -14.59 17.55
N VAL A 525 -0.56 -14.86 18.68
CA VAL A 525 -1.30 -13.84 19.42
C VAL A 525 -0.53 -13.33 20.65
N PRO A 526 -0.82 -12.11 21.14
CA PRO A 526 -0.30 -11.66 22.42
C PRO A 526 -0.58 -12.68 23.53
N GLY A 527 0.44 -12.98 24.33
CA GLY A 527 0.37 -14.02 25.37
C GLY A 527 1.08 -15.33 25.01
N ASP A 528 1.37 -15.57 23.72
CA ASP A 528 2.06 -16.79 23.25
C ASP A 528 3.60 -16.73 23.42
N GLY A 529 4.13 -15.65 23.99
CA GLY A 529 5.58 -15.40 24.12
C GLY A 529 6.28 -15.05 22.80
N ARG A 530 5.53 -14.85 21.71
CA ARG A 530 6.03 -14.57 20.35
C ARG A 530 5.63 -13.21 19.79
N VAL A 531 4.90 -12.42 20.56
CA VAL A 531 4.54 -11.04 20.25
C VAL A 531 4.81 -10.19 21.49
N GLY A 532 5.50 -9.07 21.31
CA GLY A 532 5.79 -8.11 22.36
C GLY A 532 6.48 -6.87 21.81
N ASP A 533 7.04 -6.03 22.68
CA ASP A 533 7.64 -4.76 22.25
C ASP A 533 8.87 -4.99 21.39
N GLY A 534 8.75 -4.67 20.09
CA GLY A 534 9.81 -4.82 19.10
C GLY A 534 10.01 -6.22 18.52
N PHE A 535 9.06 -7.14 18.71
CA PHE A 535 9.08 -8.43 18.04
C PHE A 535 7.69 -9.02 17.79
N ALA A 536 7.58 -9.83 16.74
CA ALA A 536 6.39 -10.60 16.43
C ALA A 536 6.78 -11.92 15.75
N GLY A 537 5.86 -12.87 15.78
CA GLY A 537 6.04 -14.18 15.19
C GLY A 537 4.85 -14.64 14.36
N SER A 538 5.13 -15.60 13.48
CA SER A 538 4.13 -16.31 12.70
C SER A 538 4.66 -17.67 12.30
N TRP A 539 3.78 -18.57 11.90
CA TRP A 539 4.18 -19.81 11.25
C TRP A 539 3.44 -20.02 9.94
N HIS A 540 3.98 -20.86 9.09
CA HIS A 540 3.36 -21.25 7.83
C HIS A 540 3.76 -22.68 7.43
N VAL A 541 2.94 -23.27 6.55
CA VAL A 541 3.28 -24.49 5.82
C VAL A 541 3.84 -24.06 4.46
N PRO A 542 5.13 -24.34 4.17
CA PRO A 542 5.71 -23.91 2.91
C PRO A 542 4.99 -24.53 1.71
N THR A 543 4.94 -23.81 0.59
CA THR A 543 4.29 -24.30 -0.63
C THR A 543 5.26 -24.40 -1.79
N TRP A 544 5.16 -25.47 -2.57
CA TRP A 544 5.84 -25.64 -3.84
C TRP A 544 4.95 -25.13 -4.96
N VAL A 545 5.54 -24.40 -5.90
CA VAL A 545 4.84 -23.96 -7.12
C VAL A 545 5.49 -24.64 -8.32
N ASP A 546 4.67 -25.29 -9.15
CA ASP A 546 5.09 -25.95 -10.39
C ASP A 546 4.07 -25.64 -11.50
N ASP A 547 4.49 -24.96 -12.57
CA ASP A 547 3.60 -24.50 -13.64
C ASP A 547 2.29 -23.83 -13.15
N GLY A 548 2.40 -23.04 -12.07
CA GLY A 548 1.27 -22.35 -11.43
C GLY A 548 0.44 -23.20 -10.48
N VAL A 549 0.69 -24.51 -10.41
CA VAL A 549 0.08 -25.42 -9.43
C VAL A 549 0.77 -25.26 -8.09
N VAL A 550 -0.01 -24.94 -7.05
CA VAL A 550 0.45 -24.78 -5.68
C VAL A 550 0.21 -26.08 -4.91
N VAL A 551 1.26 -26.62 -4.28
CA VAL A 551 1.20 -27.83 -3.46
C VAL A 551 1.85 -27.55 -2.11
N GLU A 552 1.14 -27.84 -1.02
CA GLU A 552 1.71 -27.73 0.33
C GLU A 552 2.82 -28.77 0.55
N ALA A 553 3.89 -28.34 1.21
CA ALA A 553 4.93 -29.24 1.71
C ALA A 553 4.42 -29.97 2.96
N THR A 554 3.58 -30.98 2.77
CA THR A 554 2.95 -31.75 3.87
C THR A 554 4.01 -32.26 4.85
N GLY A 555 3.82 -31.99 6.14
CA GLY A 555 4.76 -32.37 7.20
C GLY A 555 5.86 -31.34 7.45
N ALA A 556 5.98 -30.31 6.60
CA ALA A 556 6.87 -29.19 6.85
C ALA A 556 6.15 -28.02 7.52
N ARG A 557 6.90 -27.28 8.33
CA ARG A 557 6.46 -26.06 9.01
C ARG A 557 7.64 -25.15 9.25
N ILE A 558 7.50 -23.88 8.91
CA ILE A 558 8.46 -22.83 9.28
C ILE A 558 7.75 -21.88 10.22
N GLU A 559 8.26 -21.81 11.45
CA GLU A 559 7.92 -20.78 12.41
C GLU A 559 9.01 -19.73 12.41
N THR A 560 8.63 -18.46 12.41
CA THR A 560 9.57 -17.33 12.37
C THR A 560 9.20 -16.30 13.42
N VAL A 561 10.20 -15.81 14.15
CA VAL A 561 10.11 -14.60 14.99
C VAL A 561 11.13 -13.59 14.49
N SER A 562 10.70 -12.34 14.35
CA SER A 562 11.56 -11.22 13.94
C SER A 562 11.68 -10.23 15.09
N VAL A 563 12.92 -9.89 15.45
CA VAL A 563 13.25 -8.89 16.47
C VAL A 563 13.86 -7.68 15.79
N LEU A 564 13.25 -6.51 15.96
CA LEU A 564 13.69 -5.27 15.31
C LEU A 564 14.36 -4.34 16.31
N GLU A 565 15.50 -3.80 15.92
CA GLU A 565 16.19 -2.76 16.67
C GLU A 565 16.97 -1.82 15.74
N GLY A 566 16.51 -0.57 15.66
CA GLY A 566 17.10 0.42 14.74
C GLY A 566 17.05 -0.09 13.29
N PRO A 567 18.19 -0.12 12.57
CA PRO A 567 18.24 -0.57 11.18
C PRO A 567 18.29 -2.09 11.02
N TRP A 568 18.32 -2.84 12.13
CA TRP A 568 18.53 -4.29 12.17
C TRP A 568 17.24 -5.07 12.43
N GLU A 569 17.15 -6.22 11.78
CA GLU A 569 16.16 -7.26 12.00
C GLU A 569 16.90 -8.58 12.23
N LEU A 570 16.73 -9.19 13.41
CA LEU A 570 17.18 -10.55 13.65
C LEU A 570 16.00 -11.51 13.45
N ARG A 571 16.15 -12.41 12.47
CA ARG A 571 15.17 -13.44 12.14
C ARG A 571 15.60 -14.76 12.76
N ILE A 572 14.69 -15.42 13.46
CA ILE A 572 14.89 -16.77 13.98
C ILE A 572 13.82 -17.68 13.42
N HIS A 573 14.24 -18.78 12.80
CA HIS A 573 13.37 -19.76 12.16
C HIS A 573 13.47 -21.11 12.86
N ARG A 574 12.35 -21.64 13.32
CA ARG A 574 12.22 -23.06 13.72
C ARG A 574 11.60 -23.82 12.56
N VAL A 575 12.34 -24.80 12.03
CA VAL A 575 12.03 -25.49 10.77
C VAL A 575 11.85 -26.99 11.01
N GLU A 576 10.63 -27.46 10.72
CA GLU A 576 10.25 -28.86 10.53
C GLU A 576 10.18 -29.13 9.03
N ALA A 577 10.91 -30.12 8.53
CA ALA A 577 10.96 -30.49 7.10
C ALA A 577 11.65 -31.85 6.91
N ASP A 578 11.61 -32.40 5.70
CA ASP A 578 12.30 -33.66 5.37
C ASP A 578 13.83 -33.54 5.47
N GLU A 579 14.50 -34.67 5.71
CA GLU A 579 15.96 -34.78 5.66
C GLU A 579 16.48 -34.40 4.26
N GLY A 580 17.56 -33.61 4.21
CA GLY A 580 18.16 -33.14 2.96
C GLY A 580 17.61 -31.81 2.40
N SER A 581 16.57 -31.24 3.01
CA SER A 581 16.16 -29.85 2.71
C SER A 581 17.16 -28.85 3.29
N ALA A 582 17.39 -27.71 2.63
CA ALA A 582 18.09 -26.57 3.20
C ALA A 582 17.12 -25.39 3.44
N VAL A 583 17.56 -24.36 4.15
CA VAL A 583 16.75 -23.17 4.44
C VAL A 583 17.40 -21.97 3.75
N LEU A 584 16.63 -21.28 2.92
CA LEU A 584 17.01 -20.01 2.32
C LEU A 584 16.46 -18.88 3.20
N ASP A 585 17.30 -17.88 3.49
CA ASP A 585 16.89 -16.56 3.96
C ASP A 585 17.54 -15.49 3.07
N SER A 586 16.80 -14.42 2.78
CA SER A 586 17.26 -13.33 1.93
C SER A 586 16.99 -11.97 2.54
N GLY A 587 17.90 -11.03 2.26
CA GLY A 587 17.81 -9.66 2.74
C GLY A 587 17.03 -8.75 1.80
N TRP A 588 17.29 -7.46 1.94
CA TRP A 588 16.61 -6.41 1.19
C TRP A 588 17.09 -6.33 -0.26
N ALA A 589 16.15 -6.13 -1.19
CA ALA A 589 16.44 -5.84 -2.59
C ALA A 589 16.87 -4.38 -2.76
N VAL A 590 18.15 -4.17 -3.07
CA VAL A 590 18.69 -2.84 -3.39
C VAL A 590 18.62 -2.64 -4.89
N ALA A 591 17.87 -1.62 -5.30
CA ALA A 591 17.69 -1.24 -6.70
C ALA A 591 18.35 0.11 -7.00
N ASP A 592 18.95 0.25 -8.17
CA ASP A 592 19.58 1.51 -8.62
C ASP A 592 19.65 1.56 -10.17
N ASP A 593 20.05 2.71 -10.72
CA ASP A 593 20.27 2.93 -12.15
C ASP A 593 21.57 2.30 -12.66
N VAL A 594 22.44 1.87 -11.73
CA VAL A 594 23.69 1.15 -12.01
C VAL A 594 23.77 -0.08 -11.11
N PRO A 595 24.47 -1.16 -11.49
CA PRO A 595 24.62 -2.33 -10.63
C PRO A 595 25.09 -1.97 -9.21
N PRO A 596 24.32 -2.29 -8.15
CA PRO A 596 24.74 -2.05 -6.78
C PRO A 596 26.06 -2.76 -6.47
N ARG A 597 26.95 -2.13 -5.70
CA ARG A 597 28.24 -2.73 -5.32
C ARG A 597 28.04 -3.85 -4.30
N VAL A 598 28.93 -4.83 -4.31
CA VAL A 598 28.93 -5.96 -3.35
C VAL A 598 30.22 -5.94 -2.57
N GLU A 599 30.12 -6.01 -1.25
CA GLU A 599 31.26 -6.05 -0.33
C GLU A 599 31.11 -7.21 0.65
N ARG A 600 32.22 -7.86 0.99
CA ARG A 600 32.27 -8.89 2.04
C ARG A 600 33.10 -8.39 3.21
N VAL A 601 32.50 -8.39 4.40
CA VAL A 601 33.14 -7.92 5.63
C VAL A 601 32.92 -8.95 6.72
N GLY A 602 33.94 -9.77 7.00
CA GLY A 602 33.80 -10.93 7.88
C GLY A 602 32.72 -11.88 7.36
N ARG A 603 31.70 -12.15 8.20
CA ARG A 603 30.53 -12.98 7.88
C ARG A 603 29.42 -12.22 7.13
N GLN A 604 29.56 -10.90 6.96
CA GLN A 604 28.55 -10.08 6.30
C GLN A 604 28.77 -10.05 4.79
N ILE A 605 27.67 -10.11 4.05
CA ILE A 605 27.62 -9.61 2.68
C ILE A 605 26.80 -8.32 2.65
N ARG A 606 27.33 -7.33 1.93
CA ARG A 606 26.72 -6.00 1.80
C ARG A 606 26.40 -5.73 0.34
N VAL A 607 25.21 -5.23 0.07
CA VAL A 607 24.80 -4.72 -1.24
C VAL A 607 24.56 -3.22 -1.10
N ILE A 608 25.29 -2.40 -1.87
CA ILE A 608 25.36 -0.94 -1.69
C ILE A 608 24.99 -0.23 -2.99
N GLY A 609 23.86 0.48 -2.98
CA GLY A 609 23.46 1.36 -4.07
C GLY A 609 24.40 2.57 -4.21
N ARG A 610 24.39 3.21 -5.37
CA ARG A 610 25.13 4.46 -5.64
C ARG A 610 24.69 5.58 -4.68
N GLY A 611 23.40 5.62 -4.34
CA GLY A 611 22.82 6.58 -3.39
C GLY A 611 23.14 6.31 -1.91
N GLY A 612 23.89 5.25 -1.59
CA GLY A 612 24.26 4.90 -0.21
C GLY A 612 23.34 3.88 0.47
N LEU A 613 22.13 3.65 -0.05
CA LEU A 613 21.23 2.60 0.46
C LEU A 613 21.97 1.26 0.50
N VAL A 614 22.00 0.63 1.66
CA VAL A 614 22.77 -0.58 1.91
C VAL A 614 21.88 -1.66 2.53
N SER A 615 21.98 -2.88 1.99
CA SER A 615 21.43 -4.10 2.56
C SER A 615 22.57 -4.96 3.09
N VAL A 616 22.43 -5.47 4.30
CA VAL A 616 23.38 -6.41 4.92
C VAL A 616 22.65 -7.71 5.23
N LEU A 617 23.32 -8.83 4.97
CA LEU A 617 22.92 -10.14 5.48
C LEU A 617 24.11 -10.80 6.16
N MET A 618 23.87 -11.33 7.36
CA MET A 618 24.85 -12.07 8.14
C MET A 618 24.19 -13.32 8.73
N PRO A 619 24.60 -14.53 8.32
CA PRO A 619 24.15 -15.73 9.01
C PRO A 619 24.67 -15.68 10.45
N VAL A 620 23.79 -15.91 11.43
CA VAL A 620 24.10 -15.90 12.86
C VAL A 620 24.21 -17.34 13.37
N LEU A 621 23.22 -18.16 13.05
CA LEU A 621 23.14 -19.56 13.40
C LEU A 621 22.73 -20.38 12.16
N GLY A 622 23.59 -21.32 11.75
CA GLY A 622 23.32 -22.28 10.69
C GLY A 622 24.28 -23.46 10.85
N GLN A 623 23.79 -24.59 11.37
CA GLN A 623 24.68 -25.63 11.87
C GLN A 623 25.35 -26.46 10.76
N ALA A 624 26.69 -26.48 10.73
CA ALA A 624 27.47 -27.71 10.53
C ALA A 624 28.72 -27.70 11.43
N ASP A 625 28.66 -28.43 12.55
CA ASP A 625 29.61 -29.50 12.92
C ASP A 625 29.30 -30.07 14.33
N GLU A 626 29.78 -31.29 14.57
CA GLU A 626 29.40 -32.23 15.64
C GLU A 626 29.67 -31.72 17.07
N PRO A 627 28.84 -32.09 18.07
CA PRO A 627 29.27 -32.03 19.46
C PRO A 627 30.28 -33.15 19.73
N SER A 628 31.55 -32.78 19.89
CA SER A 628 32.51 -33.65 20.58
C SER A 628 31.95 -34.01 21.96
N ALA A 629 32.03 -35.29 22.34
CA ALA A 629 31.42 -35.88 23.53
C ALA A 629 31.98 -35.41 24.90
N GLU A 630 32.61 -34.23 24.98
CA GLU A 630 33.02 -33.62 26.25
C GLU A 630 32.36 -32.25 26.47
N PRO A 631 31.83 -32.00 27.68
CA PRO A 631 31.20 -30.73 28.02
C PRO A 631 32.28 -29.66 28.21
N SER A 632 32.57 -28.89 27.17
CA SER A 632 33.20 -27.58 27.34
C SER A 632 32.10 -26.53 27.53
N ALA A 633 32.30 -25.66 28.52
CA ALA A 633 31.46 -24.49 28.72
C ALA A 633 31.67 -23.53 27.54
N GLU A 634 30.55 -23.11 26.93
CA GLU A 634 30.42 -22.23 25.75
C GLU A 634 30.45 -22.92 24.38
N PRO A 635 29.28 -23.33 23.84
CA PRO A 635 29.14 -23.60 22.43
C PRO A 635 28.88 -22.28 21.67
N VAL A 636 29.93 -21.61 21.21
CA VAL A 636 29.81 -20.60 20.14
C VAL A 636 29.84 -21.37 18.82
N VAL A 637 28.68 -21.50 18.17
CA VAL A 637 28.51 -22.26 16.92
C VAL A 637 28.77 -21.33 15.73
N GLU A 638 29.81 -21.59 14.93
CA GLU A 638 30.05 -20.87 13.66
C GLU A 638 29.10 -21.37 12.54
N PRO A 639 28.61 -20.48 11.64
CA PRO A 639 27.77 -20.86 10.53
C PRO A 639 28.57 -21.50 9.39
N SER A 640 28.05 -22.57 8.80
CA SER A 640 28.72 -23.32 7.72
C SER A 640 28.43 -22.84 6.29
N ALA A 641 27.53 -21.87 6.12
CA ALA A 641 27.09 -21.39 4.80
C ALA A 641 27.59 -19.97 4.51
N GLU A 642 28.24 -19.80 3.36
CA GLU A 642 28.62 -18.48 2.86
C GLU A 642 27.41 -17.77 2.22
N PRO A 643 27.14 -16.50 2.58
CA PRO A 643 26.11 -15.73 1.91
C PRO A 643 26.53 -15.35 0.48
N VAL A 644 25.56 -15.20 -0.42
CA VAL A 644 25.72 -14.87 -1.84
C VAL A 644 24.87 -13.65 -2.21
N VAL A 645 25.00 -13.18 -3.46
CA VAL A 645 24.15 -12.11 -4.02
C VAL A 645 23.54 -12.60 -5.33
N GLU A 646 22.25 -12.37 -5.47
CA GLU A 646 21.46 -12.67 -6.66
C GLU A 646 21.14 -11.36 -7.40
N ASP A 647 21.31 -11.37 -8.73
CA ASP A 647 20.96 -10.24 -9.61
C ASP A 647 19.53 -10.41 -10.15
N ALA A 648 18.71 -9.35 -10.09
CA ALA A 648 17.33 -9.33 -10.60
C ALA A 648 17.07 -8.12 -11.51
N ALA A 649 17.70 -8.10 -12.68
CA ALA A 649 17.55 -7.00 -13.64
C ALA A 649 16.08 -6.76 -14.03
N GLY A 650 15.65 -5.50 -14.00
CA GLY A 650 14.28 -5.08 -14.27
C GLY A 650 13.27 -5.49 -13.19
N GLY A 651 13.74 -6.03 -12.06
CA GLY A 651 12.91 -6.59 -11.01
C GLY A 651 12.30 -5.57 -10.03
N SER A 652 12.61 -4.28 -10.15
CA SER A 652 12.12 -3.25 -9.25
C SER A 652 11.66 -1.99 -9.98
N PRO A 653 10.57 -1.33 -9.54
CA PRO A 653 10.20 -0.01 -10.04
C PRO A 653 11.14 1.11 -9.54
N LEU A 654 12.06 0.81 -8.63
CA LEU A 654 12.99 1.77 -8.04
C LEU A 654 14.32 1.86 -8.80
N GLY A 655 14.57 0.94 -9.73
CA GLY A 655 15.78 0.93 -10.55
C GLY A 655 15.93 -0.35 -11.38
N PRO A 656 16.53 -0.28 -12.58
CA PRO A 656 16.68 -1.42 -13.47
C PRO A 656 17.70 -2.47 -12.98
N PHE A 657 18.64 -2.11 -12.11
CA PHE A 657 19.58 -3.08 -11.54
C PHE A 657 19.22 -3.37 -10.10
N VAL A 658 18.96 -4.64 -9.80
CA VAL A 658 18.58 -5.07 -8.45
C VAL A 658 19.53 -6.17 -7.99
N ARG A 659 19.97 -6.08 -6.73
CA ARG A 659 20.77 -7.11 -6.06
C ARG A 659 20.14 -7.46 -4.71
N VAL A 660 20.09 -8.76 -4.42
CA VAL A 660 19.53 -9.31 -3.18
C VAL A 660 20.59 -10.19 -2.51
N PRO A 661 21.01 -9.90 -1.26
CA PRO A 661 21.86 -10.84 -0.53
C PRO A 661 21.03 -12.00 0.00
N SER A 662 21.55 -13.22 -0.07
CA SER A 662 20.88 -14.42 0.44
C SER A 662 21.87 -15.40 1.07
N VAL A 663 21.37 -16.31 1.92
CA VAL A 663 22.14 -17.43 2.45
C VAL A 663 21.28 -18.69 2.43
N THR A 664 21.88 -19.82 2.08
CA THR A 664 21.24 -21.14 2.17
C THR A 664 21.97 -21.98 3.20
N THR A 665 21.32 -22.27 4.32
CA THR A 665 21.88 -23.07 5.41
C THR A 665 21.42 -24.53 5.32
N PRO A 666 22.33 -25.51 5.33
CA PRO A 666 21.95 -26.92 5.42
C PRO A 666 21.14 -27.21 6.69
N ARG A 667 20.17 -28.11 6.60
CA ARG A 667 19.43 -28.61 7.76
C ARG A 667 20.13 -29.81 8.39
N ARG A 668 20.13 -29.90 9.73
CA ARG A 668 20.60 -31.11 10.44
C ARG A 668 19.67 -32.30 10.22
N PRO A 669 20.20 -33.55 10.24
CA PRO A 669 19.39 -34.75 10.42
C PRO A 669 18.61 -34.67 11.75
N GLY A 670 17.33 -35.06 11.73
CA GLY A 670 16.39 -34.87 12.85
C GLY A 670 15.04 -34.34 12.40
N ALA A 671 14.11 -34.09 13.32
CA ALA A 671 12.77 -33.59 13.00
C ALA A 671 12.69 -32.05 12.95
N VAL A 672 13.52 -31.34 13.74
CA VAL A 672 13.44 -29.88 13.92
C VAL A 672 14.85 -29.28 13.86
N SER A 673 14.99 -28.08 13.29
CA SER A 673 16.22 -27.29 13.32
C SER A 673 15.92 -25.82 13.59
N VAL A 674 16.88 -25.07 14.14
CA VAL A 674 16.78 -23.61 14.35
C VAL A 674 17.85 -22.90 13.54
N HIS A 675 17.44 -21.88 12.78
CA HIS A 675 18.30 -21.04 11.95
C HIS A 675 18.12 -19.58 12.36
N ALA A 676 19.17 -18.78 12.28
CA ALA A 676 19.07 -17.34 12.56
C ALA A 676 19.94 -16.50 11.63
N VAL A 677 19.39 -15.38 11.17
CA VAL A 677 20.04 -14.43 10.27
C VAL A 677 19.80 -13.01 10.75
N LEU A 678 20.86 -12.21 10.77
CA LEU A 678 20.76 -10.77 10.98
C LEU A 678 20.70 -10.10 9.61
N VAL A 679 19.65 -9.32 9.39
CA VAL A 679 19.43 -8.53 8.18
C VAL A 679 19.44 -7.05 8.57
N GLY A 680 20.10 -6.21 7.77
CA GLY A 680 20.14 -4.77 7.97
C GLY A 680 19.75 -4.02 6.71
N LEU A 681 19.08 -2.88 6.87
CA LEU A 681 18.87 -1.90 5.81
C LEU A 681 19.24 -0.54 6.38
N ALA A 682 19.95 0.31 5.65
CA ALA A 682 20.17 1.71 6.05
C ALA A 682 20.39 2.62 4.85
N GLY A 683 20.13 3.91 5.01
CA GLY A 683 20.38 4.92 3.97
C GLY A 683 21.86 5.16 3.66
N SER A 684 22.79 4.65 4.48
CA SER A 684 24.23 4.73 4.24
C SER A 684 24.98 3.54 4.85
N PRO A 685 26.16 3.15 4.33
CA PRO A 685 27.00 2.09 4.93
C PRO A 685 27.39 2.38 6.38
N SER A 686 27.54 3.65 6.76
CA SER A 686 27.82 4.09 8.13
C SER A 686 26.65 3.88 9.09
N GLY A 687 25.43 3.70 8.58
CA GLY A 687 24.26 3.35 9.40
C GLY A 687 24.20 1.88 9.80
N LEU A 688 25.04 1.00 9.24
CA LEU A 688 25.12 -0.42 9.57
C LEU A 688 26.48 -0.77 10.18
N VAL A 689 26.65 -0.34 11.42
CA VAL A 689 27.79 -0.69 12.28
C VAL A 689 27.32 -1.73 13.30
N LEU A 690 28.11 -2.79 13.47
CA LEU A 690 27.94 -3.74 14.57
C LEU A 690 28.82 -3.27 15.73
N ASP A 691 28.22 -2.90 16.86
CA ASP A 691 28.99 -2.68 18.09
C ASP A 691 29.50 -4.02 18.66
N ARG A 692 28.71 -5.08 18.43
CA ARG A 692 29.07 -6.49 18.67
C ARG A 692 28.36 -7.40 17.69
N ASP A 693 28.86 -8.62 17.55
CA ASP A 693 28.15 -9.68 16.84
C ASP A 693 26.86 -10.06 17.59
N PRO A 694 25.74 -10.30 16.89
CA PRO A 694 24.53 -10.81 17.51
C PRO A 694 24.74 -12.25 17.99
N GLU A 695 24.10 -12.62 19.09
CA GLU A 695 24.19 -13.98 19.65
C GLU A 695 22.79 -14.58 19.75
N VAL A 696 22.67 -15.86 19.39
CA VAL A 696 21.45 -16.66 19.52
C VAL A 696 21.79 -17.96 20.22
N VAL A 697 21.27 -18.12 21.43
CA VAL A 697 21.42 -19.34 22.23
C VAL A 697 20.08 -20.05 22.30
N VAL A 698 20.06 -21.33 21.93
CA VAL A 698 18.85 -22.15 21.87
C VAL A 698 18.94 -23.24 22.93
N GLU A 699 17.96 -23.28 23.81
CA GLU A 699 17.80 -24.33 24.83
C GLU A 699 16.51 -25.11 24.55
N GLU A 700 16.58 -26.45 24.54
CA GLU A 700 15.40 -27.30 24.42
C GLU A 700 14.76 -27.54 25.79
N ALA A 701 13.46 -27.23 25.91
CA ALA A 701 12.70 -27.45 27.14
C ALA A 701 11.31 -28.00 26.79
N GLY A 702 11.09 -29.29 27.03
CA GLY A 702 9.75 -29.91 26.92
C GLY A 702 9.12 -29.88 25.52
N GLY A 703 9.92 -29.86 24.45
CA GLY A 703 9.46 -29.77 23.06
C GLY A 703 9.33 -28.34 22.50
N ALA A 704 9.54 -27.33 23.36
CA ALA A 704 9.74 -25.94 22.97
C ALA A 704 11.24 -25.60 22.88
N HIS A 705 11.58 -24.59 22.07
CA HIS A 705 12.89 -23.96 22.08
C HIS A 705 12.79 -22.61 22.78
N LEU A 706 13.51 -22.49 23.88
CA LEU A 706 13.77 -21.22 24.53
C LEU A 706 14.95 -20.58 23.81
N VAL A 707 14.74 -19.40 23.24
CA VAL A 707 15.76 -18.71 22.44
C VAL A 707 16.15 -17.41 23.14
N ARG A 708 17.40 -17.36 23.61
CA ARG A 708 18.00 -16.12 24.10
C ARG A 708 18.69 -15.42 22.95
N VAL A 709 18.28 -14.18 22.71
CA VAL A 709 18.81 -13.30 21.67
C VAL A 709 19.59 -12.18 22.33
N THR A 710 20.78 -11.88 21.82
CA THR A 710 21.52 -10.64 22.05
C THR A 710 21.60 -9.87 20.74
N MET A 711 21.04 -8.67 20.69
CA MET A 711 21.10 -7.78 19.52
C MET A 711 22.47 -7.09 19.40
N PRO A 712 22.80 -6.48 18.26
CA PRO A 712 24.06 -5.74 18.07
C PRO A 712 24.30 -4.60 19.09
N SER A 713 23.27 -4.08 19.73
CA SER A 713 23.40 -3.10 20.83
C SER A 713 23.77 -3.70 22.18
N GLY A 714 23.74 -5.03 22.29
CA GLY A 714 23.82 -5.75 23.57
C GLY A 714 22.48 -5.95 24.26
N SER A 715 21.35 -5.46 23.71
CA SER A 715 20.03 -5.72 24.26
C SER A 715 19.74 -7.24 24.23
N GLN A 716 19.19 -7.77 25.33
CA GLN A 716 18.89 -9.19 25.44
C GLN A 716 17.39 -9.44 25.51
N ARG A 717 16.94 -10.52 24.87
CA ARG A 717 15.54 -10.96 24.86
C ARG A 717 15.44 -12.46 24.98
N LEU A 718 14.35 -12.91 25.59
CA LEU A 718 13.99 -14.31 25.69
C LEU A 718 12.72 -14.55 24.87
N LEU A 719 12.80 -15.49 23.94
CA LEU A 719 11.74 -15.84 23.00
C LEU A 719 11.39 -17.31 23.18
N VAL A 720 10.15 -17.69 22.85
CA VAL A 720 9.70 -19.08 22.86
C VAL A 720 9.24 -19.48 21.47
N LEU A 721 9.90 -20.47 20.86
CA LEU A 721 9.44 -21.12 19.63
C LEU A 721 8.87 -22.49 20.00
N ASP A 722 7.59 -22.73 19.71
CA ASP A 722 6.91 -23.98 20.06
C ASP A 722 5.95 -24.45 18.96
N SER A 723 5.94 -25.77 18.80
CA SER A 723 5.11 -26.60 17.94
C SER A 723 3.59 -26.36 18.05
N GLY A 724 3.10 -25.73 19.12
CA GLY A 724 1.66 -25.54 19.35
C GLY A 724 0.91 -26.86 19.54
N ARG A 725 1.62 -27.97 19.85
CA ARG A 725 0.98 -29.26 20.16
C ARG A 725 0.57 -29.42 21.61
N HIS A 726 0.97 -28.53 22.51
CA HIS A 726 0.55 -28.60 23.91
C HIS A 726 0.10 -27.23 24.43
N GLY A 727 -1.14 -27.16 24.89
CA GLY A 727 -1.63 -26.04 25.67
C GLY A 727 -0.86 -25.88 26.98
N HIS A 728 -0.84 -24.64 27.46
CA HIS A 728 -0.22 -24.16 28.69
C HIS A 728 1.31 -24.02 28.69
N VAL A 729 1.77 -22.78 28.48
CA VAL A 729 3.06 -22.29 28.98
C VAL A 729 2.95 -22.17 30.51
N PRO A 730 3.84 -22.78 31.31
CA PRO A 730 3.90 -22.52 32.75
C PRO A 730 4.50 -21.13 33.00
N PRO A 731 4.08 -20.43 34.08
CA PRO A 731 4.62 -19.12 34.40
C PRO A 731 6.11 -19.22 34.67
N VAL A 732 6.90 -18.47 33.89
CA VAL A 732 8.33 -18.25 34.15
C VAL A 732 8.43 -17.37 35.40
N SER A 733 9.07 -17.87 36.45
CA SER A 733 9.39 -17.07 37.65
C SER A 733 10.51 -16.07 37.32
N PRO A 734 10.49 -14.88 37.93
CA PRO A 734 11.29 -13.71 37.54
C PRO A 734 12.80 -13.90 37.60
#